data_AF-A0AAD7ASX6-F1
#
_entry.id   AF-A0AAD7ASX6-F1
#
_cell.length_a   1.000
_cell.length_b   1.000
_cell.length_c   1.000
_cell.angle_alpha   90.00
_cell.angle_beta   90.00
_cell.angle_gamma   90.00
#
_symmetry.space_group_name_H-M   'P 1'
#
loop_
_entity.id
_entity.type
_entity.pdbx_description
1 polymer ?
#
loop_
_entity_poly.entity_id
_entity_poly.type
_entity_poly.pdbx_seq_one_letter_code
_entity_poly.pdbx_strand_id
1 'polypeptide(L)'
;MATEIINIQKGSQEGLALDMSAEVLKGLQSATGGEKTLPTMLLYDERGLRLYDDITTHVPEYYLFGAEEEILKKKSDEIVAAMHQLTGGLFANEVVLELGAGALRKTSHILLALSRLVKEKHAEASPITYYALDLEQRELERTLGGISLSDVGKSLQGKVATRGLCATYEQGLKFAESGALHARSTAERLHQASHSPFKFSTDRDSSPMSGSSASDSSDAATSPPSTPDDIAPPLHLLFLGSSLGNFSRTEGADFLRSLPLRPGSGDTLLIGMDHDNEKALVEEAYNDRQGYTRKFIMNALKGAGRALGDENLFDEENWEYVNNYDVAERRHEAFFKAKRPHTVVVPSTKETISFVQDEKVKIEQSFKFSEVDAHTLFSESGLRPIQRWTDSTERYSLWLLERPPFMFPLLSSLRACSSTGELVLRKPYSSSPFGVPSPQDWENLWAAWDCITRRMIPHSMLMQKPIDLRHICLFYFGHIPTFLDIHLSRLLQEPHTEPDAFKFIFERGIDPDVDDPTVCHPHSEVPQKDEDWPSLVSILQFQARVRARLLKVYQEIDAGSRTLTRKVGRVLFMTFEHEAMHAETLLYMLVQRAGTGTLPPPGFTPPPWASLAESWDSAPEPAESAVTIGPTTITLGHDDTEAEDEALATDVAGHEFGWDNEHPKREVHVNEFRIEWRPVTNGQFFKYYVQEDGGVAMPASWVEVDGEMHVRTLYGPVPMKIAHNWPILTSYRSLSKYVQVQGGRLPSEAELRVFFEKFHSGYEGGANVGFRNWHPIPATTGEARSGGKGGNGGVWEWTSTVFDKYEGFEPSVLYPGFSADFFDGAHQVVLGGSYATIPRIAERKSVRNWYHSKYGYAWISGRIVYDV
;
A
#
# COMPACT_ATOMS: atom_id res chain seq x y z
N MET A 1 -36.30 20.29 10.13
CA MET A 1 -35.67 21.42 9.42
C MET A 1 -35.40 20.97 8.00
N ALA A 2 -35.44 21.86 7.01
CA ALA A 2 -35.10 21.50 5.64
C ALA A 2 -33.62 21.07 5.58
N THR A 3 -33.34 19.95 4.91
CA THR A 3 -31.97 19.48 4.70
C THR A 3 -31.19 20.49 3.87
N GLU A 4 -29.99 20.87 4.32
CA GLU A 4 -29.11 21.76 3.56
C GLU A 4 -28.49 20.99 2.38
N ILE A 5 -28.70 21.49 1.15
CA ILE A 5 -28.09 20.96 -0.07
C ILE A 5 -27.34 22.07 -0.78
N ILE A 6 -26.06 21.82 -1.05
CA ILE A 6 -25.18 22.73 -1.78
C ILE A 6 -25.14 22.25 -3.24
N ASN A 7 -25.61 23.08 -4.17
CA ASN A 7 -25.59 22.78 -5.60
C ASN A 7 -24.36 23.44 -6.24
N ILE A 8 -23.34 22.64 -6.53
CA ILE A 8 -22.06 23.09 -7.09
C ILE A 8 -22.19 23.32 -8.59
N GLN A 9 -23.02 22.52 -9.28
CA GLN A 9 -23.27 22.61 -10.72
C GLN A 9 -23.77 24.00 -11.17
N LYS A 10 -24.52 24.71 -10.32
CA LYS A 10 -25.07 26.05 -10.64
C LYS A 10 -24.05 27.20 -10.55
N GLY A 11 -22.86 26.97 -9.98
CA GLY A 11 -21.85 28.00 -9.71
C GLY A 11 -20.75 28.13 -10.77
N SER A 12 -20.54 27.13 -11.63
CA SER A 12 -19.56 27.19 -12.71
C SER A 12 -20.13 27.93 -13.92
N GLN A 13 -19.67 29.16 -14.19
CA GLN A 13 -19.99 29.87 -15.45
C GLN A 13 -19.39 29.22 -16.71
N GLU A 14 -18.62 28.15 -16.55
CA GLU A 14 -18.26 27.19 -17.60
C GLU A 14 -18.85 25.83 -17.23
N GLY A 15 -20.13 25.63 -17.55
CA GLY A 15 -20.77 24.33 -17.36
C GLY A 15 -20.22 23.32 -18.35
N LEU A 16 -19.15 22.60 -17.96
CA LEU A 16 -18.86 21.25 -18.45
C LEU A 16 -19.97 20.30 -17.94
N ALA A 17 -21.22 20.55 -18.31
CA ALA A 17 -22.18 19.46 -18.38
C ALA A 17 -21.69 18.61 -19.54
N LEU A 18 -21.27 17.36 -19.27
CA LEU A 18 -21.01 16.38 -20.32
C LEU A 18 -22.19 16.44 -21.30
N ASP A 19 -21.92 16.77 -22.55
CA ASP A 19 -22.94 16.74 -23.58
C ASP A 19 -23.29 15.27 -23.83
N MET A 20 -24.25 14.77 -23.05
CA MET A 20 -24.73 13.39 -23.12
C MET A 20 -25.15 13.01 -24.53
N SER A 21 -25.63 13.97 -25.34
CA SER A 21 -25.93 13.73 -26.75
C SER A 21 -24.65 13.42 -27.53
N ALA A 22 -23.59 14.20 -27.34
CA ALA A 22 -22.31 13.98 -28.00
C ALA A 22 -21.66 12.64 -27.60
N GLU A 23 -21.72 12.26 -26.33
CA GLU A 23 -21.20 10.97 -25.86
C GLU A 23 -21.95 9.78 -26.45
N VAL A 24 -23.29 9.86 -26.47
CA VAL A 24 -24.14 8.84 -27.09
C VAL A 24 -23.83 8.70 -28.58
N LEU A 25 -23.75 9.81 -29.31
CA LEU A 25 -23.42 9.78 -30.74
C LEU A 25 -22.04 9.17 -30.98
N LYS A 26 -21.01 9.62 -30.24
CA LYS A 26 -19.65 9.09 -30.33
C LYS A 26 -19.60 7.58 -30.11
N GLY A 27 -20.28 7.08 -29.07
CA GLY A 27 -20.32 5.65 -28.75
C GLY A 27 -21.03 4.80 -29.81
N LEU A 28 -22.07 5.34 -30.44
CA LEU A 28 -22.83 4.67 -31.50
C LEU A 28 -22.18 4.77 -32.89
N GLN A 29 -21.28 5.73 -33.10
CA GLN A 29 -20.54 5.97 -34.34
C GLN A 29 -19.18 5.24 -34.42
N SER A 30 -18.80 4.49 -33.37
CA SER A 30 -17.60 3.64 -33.36
C SER A 30 -17.48 2.84 -34.68
N ALA A 31 -16.45 3.14 -35.47
CA ALA A 31 -16.35 2.71 -36.87
C ALA A 31 -16.10 1.19 -37.01
N THR A 32 -16.40 0.68 -38.20
CA THR A 32 -16.27 -0.73 -38.65
C THR A 32 -15.12 -1.50 -37.98
N GLY A 33 -15.47 -2.39 -37.05
CA GLY A 33 -14.55 -3.25 -36.30
C GLY A 33 -14.51 -2.97 -34.79
N GLY A 34 -14.95 -1.80 -34.34
CA GLY A 34 -15.14 -1.47 -32.92
C GLY A 34 -16.53 -1.85 -32.39
N GLU A 35 -16.62 -2.17 -31.11
CA GLU A 35 -17.89 -2.39 -30.40
C GLU A 35 -18.58 -1.04 -30.12
N LYS A 36 -19.89 -0.94 -30.36
CA LYS A 36 -20.68 0.25 -30.03
C LYS A 36 -20.91 0.32 -28.52
N THR A 37 -20.93 1.53 -27.96
CA THR A 37 -21.12 1.72 -26.51
C THR A 37 -22.12 2.84 -26.20
N LEU A 38 -22.70 2.79 -25.00
CA LEU A 38 -23.52 3.84 -24.42
C LEU A 38 -23.00 4.18 -23.01
N PRO A 39 -23.04 5.46 -22.58
CA PRO A 39 -22.60 5.83 -21.23
C PRO A 39 -23.48 5.22 -20.14
N THR A 40 -22.87 4.71 -19.07
CA THR A 40 -23.56 4.16 -17.88
C THR A 40 -24.44 5.19 -17.19
N MET A 41 -24.11 6.49 -17.32
CA MET A 41 -24.90 7.58 -16.74
C MET A 41 -26.37 7.59 -17.19
N LEU A 42 -26.67 7.02 -18.35
CA LEU A 42 -28.03 6.87 -18.86
C LEU A 42 -28.91 5.92 -18.03
N LEU A 43 -28.29 5.07 -17.20
CA LEU A 43 -29.00 4.13 -16.32
C LEU A 43 -29.57 4.81 -15.06
N TYR A 44 -29.05 5.98 -14.67
CA TYR A 44 -29.27 6.57 -13.34
C TYR A 44 -30.13 7.84 -13.36
N ASP A 45 -31.08 7.94 -14.29
CA ASP A 45 -32.14 8.94 -14.20
C ASP A 45 -33.12 8.63 -13.05
N GLU A 46 -34.08 9.53 -12.78
CA GLU A 46 -35.08 9.36 -11.71
C GLU A 46 -35.78 7.98 -11.76
N ARG A 47 -36.09 7.49 -12.98
CA ARG A 47 -36.72 6.18 -13.17
C ARG A 47 -35.74 5.03 -12.92
N GLY A 48 -34.53 5.13 -13.43
CA GLY A 48 -33.48 4.15 -13.29
C GLY A 48 -33.08 3.95 -11.83
N LEU A 49 -32.95 5.03 -11.06
CA LEU A 49 -32.68 4.95 -9.62
C LEU A 49 -33.77 4.19 -8.85
N ARG A 50 -35.05 4.37 -9.19
CA ARG A 50 -36.14 3.57 -8.61
C ARG A 50 -36.05 2.08 -8.99
N LEU A 51 -35.70 1.79 -10.24
CA LEU A 51 -35.50 0.41 -10.68
C LEU A 51 -34.29 -0.23 -9.99
N TYR A 52 -33.23 0.53 -9.71
CA TYR A 52 -32.09 0.08 -8.94
C TYR A 52 -32.44 -0.14 -7.45
N ASP A 53 -33.26 0.73 -6.86
CA ASP A 53 -33.83 0.52 -5.52
C ASP A 53 -34.65 -0.79 -5.47
N ASP A 54 -35.41 -1.12 -6.52
CA ASP A 54 -36.12 -2.40 -6.62
C ASP A 54 -35.15 -3.59 -6.67
N ILE A 55 -34.05 -3.51 -7.43
CA ILE A 55 -33.01 -4.57 -7.47
C ILE A 55 -32.46 -4.80 -6.07
N THR A 56 -31.98 -3.74 -5.41
CA THR A 56 -31.35 -3.83 -4.09
C THR A 56 -32.31 -4.16 -2.94
N THR A 57 -33.62 -4.17 -3.19
CA THR A 57 -34.65 -4.47 -2.18
C THR A 57 -35.32 -5.82 -2.42
N HIS A 58 -35.53 -6.20 -3.67
CA HIS A 58 -36.38 -7.35 -4.03
C HIS A 58 -35.62 -8.50 -4.70
N VAL A 59 -34.36 -8.31 -5.10
CA VAL A 59 -33.53 -9.32 -5.78
C VAL A 59 -32.44 -9.83 -4.83
N PRO A 60 -32.67 -10.92 -4.07
CA PRO A 60 -31.64 -11.50 -3.20
C PRO A 60 -30.44 -12.07 -3.97
N GLU A 61 -30.63 -12.45 -5.24
CA GLU A 61 -29.57 -12.91 -6.14
C GLU A 61 -28.51 -11.82 -6.39
N TYR A 62 -28.89 -10.54 -6.30
CA TYR A 62 -27.96 -9.41 -6.32
C TYR A 62 -27.23 -9.28 -4.97
N TYR A 63 -26.34 -10.23 -4.71
CA TYR A 63 -25.72 -10.46 -3.41
C TYR A 63 -24.90 -9.27 -2.89
N LEU A 64 -24.37 -8.42 -3.78
CA LEU A 64 -23.45 -7.33 -3.45
C LEU A 64 -24.02 -6.42 -2.36
N PHE A 65 -25.29 -6.02 -2.52
CA PHE A 65 -25.95 -5.15 -1.56
C PHE A 65 -26.08 -5.84 -0.19
N GLY A 66 -26.55 -7.08 -0.16
CA GLY A 66 -26.76 -7.84 1.07
C GLY A 66 -25.46 -8.14 1.81
N ALA A 67 -24.40 -8.51 1.09
CA ALA A 67 -23.08 -8.81 1.64
C ALA A 67 -22.44 -7.55 2.27
N GLU A 68 -22.45 -6.41 1.57
CA GLU A 68 -21.93 -5.16 2.13
C GLU A 68 -22.76 -4.68 3.34
N GLU A 69 -24.09 -4.77 3.27
CA GLU A 69 -24.98 -4.41 4.38
C GLU A 69 -24.76 -5.31 5.60
N GLU A 70 -24.48 -6.60 5.40
CA GLU A 70 -24.13 -7.54 6.47
C GLU A 70 -22.90 -7.08 7.25
N ILE A 71 -21.82 -6.73 6.53
CA ILE A 71 -20.58 -6.26 7.14
C ILE A 71 -20.87 -4.97 7.94
N LEU A 72 -21.52 -3.98 7.32
CA LEU A 72 -21.82 -2.70 7.96
C LEU A 72 -22.69 -2.87 9.22
N LYS A 73 -23.69 -3.76 9.18
CA LYS A 73 -24.54 -4.07 10.34
C LYS A 73 -23.76 -4.64 11.52
N LYS A 74 -22.80 -5.52 11.24
CA LYS A 74 -22.03 -6.24 12.27
C LYS A 74 -20.82 -5.46 12.77
N LYS A 75 -20.20 -4.67 11.88
CA LYS A 75 -18.83 -4.14 12.08
C LYS A 75 -18.75 -2.62 12.07
N SER A 76 -19.86 -1.86 11.95
CA SER A 76 -19.78 -0.38 11.86
C SER A 76 -19.10 0.29 13.05
N ASP A 77 -19.28 -0.23 14.27
CA ASP A 77 -18.59 0.31 15.46
C ASP A 77 -17.07 0.08 15.40
N GLU A 78 -16.63 -1.09 14.92
CA GLU A 78 -15.20 -1.39 14.71
C GLU A 78 -14.61 -0.54 13.59
N ILE A 79 -15.33 -0.40 12.47
CA ILE A 79 -14.92 0.44 11.33
C ILE A 79 -14.72 1.88 11.80
N VAL A 80 -15.71 2.43 12.51
CA VAL A 80 -15.65 3.80 13.02
C VAL A 80 -14.55 3.96 14.08
N ALA A 81 -14.31 2.97 14.94
CA ALA A 81 -13.17 3.00 15.85
C ALA A 81 -11.83 3.03 15.09
N ALA A 82 -11.68 2.20 14.05
CA ALA A 82 -10.48 2.16 13.22
C ALA A 82 -10.26 3.49 12.44
N MET A 83 -11.33 4.16 12.00
CA MET A 83 -11.26 5.47 11.34
C MET A 83 -10.61 6.56 12.23
N HIS A 84 -10.79 6.48 13.55
CA HIS A 84 -10.31 7.48 14.52
C HIS A 84 -9.06 7.01 15.30
N GLN A 85 -8.46 5.90 14.86
CA GLN A 85 -7.39 5.23 15.59
C GLN A 85 -6.10 6.08 15.63
N LEU A 86 -5.79 6.84 14.57
CA LEU A 86 -4.61 7.73 14.54
C LEU A 86 -4.81 9.01 15.38
N THR A 87 -6.01 9.60 15.34
CA THR A 87 -6.31 10.81 16.10
C THR A 87 -6.55 10.56 17.59
N GLY A 88 -6.70 9.29 17.98
CA GLY A 88 -6.98 8.90 19.37
C GLY A 88 -8.41 9.24 19.83
N GLY A 89 -9.31 9.53 18.89
CA GLY A 89 -10.71 9.87 19.17
C GLY A 89 -11.28 10.96 18.26
N LEU A 90 -12.44 11.46 18.66
CA LEU A 90 -13.20 12.46 17.92
C LEU A 90 -12.51 13.83 17.92
N PHE A 91 -12.31 14.38 16.72
CA PHE A 91 -11.85 15.73 16.47
C PHE A 91 -13.04 16.69 16.25
N ALA A 92 -12.88 17.96 16.59
CA ALA A 92 -13.96 18.94 16.39
C ALA A 92 -14.11 19.30 14.90
N ASN A 93 -15.34 19.27 14.37
CA ASN A 93 -15.67 19.57 12.98
C ASN A 93 -15.13 18.55 11.97
N GLU A 94 -15.15 17.27 12.33
CA GLU A 94 -14.87 16.17 11.41
C GLU A 94 -15.87 16.11 10.26
N VAL A 95 -15.36 15.66 9.12
CA VAL A 95 -16.13 15.57 7.89
C VAL A 95 -16.14 14.13 7.41
N VAL A 96 -17.34 13.64 7.11
CA VAL A 96 -17.55 12.38 6.40
C VAL A 96 -18.17 12.71 5.05
N LEU A 97 -17.55 12.32 3.95
CA LEU A 97 -18.06 12.53 2.59
C LEU A 97 -18.30 11.18 1.92
N GLU A 98 -19.55 10.89 1.54
CA GLU A 98 -19.88 9.71 0.74
C GLU A 98 -19.99 10.08 -0.73
N LEU A 99 -19.26 9.33 -1.56
CA LEU A 99 -19.26 9.49 -3.02
C LEU A 99 -20.31 8.55 -3.63
N GLY A 100 -21.39 9.10 -4.17
CA GLY A 100 -22.48 8.30 -4.76
C GLY A 100 -23.44 7.80 -3.69
N ALA A 101 -23.98 8.75 -2.92
CA ALA A 101 -24.83 8.49 -1.78
C ALA A 101 -26.23 8.04 -2.23
N GLY A 102 -26.40 6.72 -2.43
CA GLY A 102 -27.67 6.10 -2.83
C GLY A 102 -28.78 6.22 -1.77
N ALA A 103 -29.59 5.17 -1.57
CA ALA A 103 -30.71 5.22 -0.61
C ALA A 103 -30.32 5.34 0.89
N LEU A 104 -29.03 5.51 1.21
CA LEU A 104 -28.44 5.66 2.55
C LEU A 104 -28.74 4.53 3.56
N ARG A 105 -29.39 3.45 3.14
CA ARG A 105 -29.66 2.26 3.96
C ARG A 105 -28.38 1.71 4.60
N LYS A 106 -27.36 1.50 3.77
CA LYS A 106 -26.03 1.01 4.18
C LYS A 106 -25.30 2.04 5.04
N THR A 107 -25.25 3.29 4.59
CA THR A 107 -24.59 4.41 5.27
C THR A 107 -25.15 4.65 6.67
N SER A 108 -26.44 4.40 6.88
CA SER A 108 -27.09 4.58 8.19
C SER A 108 -26.38 3.82 9.32
N HIS A 109 -25.79 2.66 9.03
CA HIS A 109 -25.03 1.89 10.03
C HIS A 109 -23.76 2.61 10.49
N ILE A 110 -23.06 3.28 9.58
CA ILE A 110 -21.88 4.11 9.88
C ILE A 110 -22.31 5.39 10.61
N LEU A 111 -23.36 6.07 10.17
CA LEU A 111 -23.85 7.29 10.82
C LEU A 111 -24.28 7.02 12.27
N LEU A 112 -24.94 5.88 12.52
CA LEU A 112 -25.29 5.46 13.88
C LEU A 112 -24.06 5.17 14.73
N ALA A 113 -23.04 4.48 14.18
CA ALA A 113 -21.78 4.24 14.88
C ALA A 113 -21.04 5.55 15.22
N LEU A 114 -20.94 6.49 14.26
CA LEU A 114 -20.40 7.84 14.48
C LEU A 114 -21.17 8.57 15.59
N SER A 115 -22.50 8.48 15.62
CA SER A 115 -23.31 9.08 16.69
C SER A 115 -23.04 8.48 18.07
N ARG A 116 -22.62 7.21 18.14
CA ARG A 116 -22.25 6.56 19.42
C ARG A 116 -20.90 7.03 19.94
N LEU A 117 -19.98 7.47 19.07
CA LEU A 117 -18.73 8.12 19.51
C LEU A 117 -18.99 9.44 20.24
N VAL A 118 -20.02 10.19 19.83
CA VAL A 118 -20.39 11.46 20.44
C VAL A 118 -21.14 11.21 21.76
N LYS A 119 -20.42 11.36 22.88
CA LYS A 119 -20.95 11.09 24.24
C LYS A 119 -22.06 12.07 24.66
N GLU A 120 -21.88 13.37 24.42
CA GLU A 120 -22.82 14.42 24.81
C GLU A 120 -23.41 15.12 23.59
N LYS A 121 -24.69 15.50 23.66
CA LYS A 121 -25.32 16.28 22.59
C LYS A 121 -24.81 17.71 22.64
N HIS A 122 -24.32 18.22 21.50
CA HIS A 122 -23.89 19.60 21.40
C HIS A 122 -25.08 20.48 20.99
N ALA A 123 -25.33 21.53 21.79
CA ALA A 123 -26.49 22.41 21.61
C ALA A 123 -26.35 23.38 20.43
N GLU A 124 -25.11 23.72 20.03
CA GLU A 124 -24.84 24.72 18.99
C GLU A 124 -24.58 24.12 17.61
N ALA A 125 -23.77 23.06 17.51
CA ALA A 125 -23.46 22.37 16.25
C ALA A 125 -23.04 20.92 16.50
N SER A 126 -23.45 20.01 15.62
CA SER A 126 -22.97 18.63 15.63
C SER A 126 -21.45 18.60 15.39
N PRO A 127 -20.66 17.84 16.18
CA PRO A 127 -19.21 17.76 16.01
C PRO A 127 -18.79 17.07 14.70
N ILE A 128 -19.67 16.25 14.11
CA ILE A 128 -19.46 15.54 12.84
C ILE A 128 -20.44 16.09 11.80
N THR A 129 -19.95 16.34 10.59
CA THR A 129 -20.79 16.65 9.42
C THR A 129 -20.62 15.59 8.35
N TYR A 130 -21.72 14.91 8.02
CA TYR A 130 -21.82 13.98 6.90
C TYR A 130 -22.37 14.70 5.65
N TYR A 131 -21.68 14.55 4.52
CA TYR A 131 -22.06 15.02 3.20
C TYR A 131 -22.36 13.83 2.29
N ALA A 132 -23.60 13.78 1.78
CA ALA A 132 -24.01 12.89 0.70
C ALA A 132 -23.73 13.59 -0.64
N LEU A 133 -22.81 13.07 -1.45
CA LEU A 133 -22.58 13.55 -2.80
C LEU A 133 -23.37 12.71 -3.81
N ASP A 134 -24.20 13.39 -4.60
CA ASP A 134 -24.97 12.78 -5.68
C ASP A 134 -25.14 13.78 -6.85
N LEU A 135 -25.53 13.30 -8.01
CA LEU A 135 -25.76 14.09 -9.21
C LEU A 135 -27.13 14.77 -9.19
N GLU A 136 -28.12 14.16 -8.55
CA GLU A 136 -29.53 14.58 -8.61
C GLU A 136 -30.00 15.24 -7.31
N GLN A 137 -30.24 16.56 -7.36
CA GLN A 137 -30.69 17.33 -6.20
C GLN A 137 -31.96 16.75 -5.53
N ARG A 138 -32.93 16.28 -6.34
CA ARG A 138 -34.19 15.73 -5.81
C ARG A 138 -33.98 14.44 -5.02
N GLU A 139 -33.02 13.63 -5.42
CA GLU A 139 -32.70 12.38 -4.72
C GLU A 139 -31.97 12.67 -3.41
N LEU A 140 -31.10 13.67 -3.36
CA LEU A 140 -30.55 14.18 -2.10
C LEU A 140 -31.65 14.68 -1.15
N GLU A 141 -32.63 15.43 -1.67
CA GLU A 141 -33.79 15.89 -0.88
C GLU A 141 -34.59 14.71 -0.32
N ARG A 142 -34.87 13.70 -1.16
CA ARG A 142 -35.62 12.49 -0.78
C ARG A 142 -34.89 11.66 0.28
N THR A 143 -33.62 11.32 0.04
CA THR A 143 -32.85 10.40 0.88
C THR A 143 -32.51 11.02 2.22
N LEU A 144 -31.99 12.25 2.25
CA LEU A 144 -31.66 12.96 3.48
C LEU A 144 -32.92 13.37 4.25
N GLY A 145 -33.99 13.75 3.54
CA GLY A 145 -35.30 13.99 4.15
C GLY A 145 -35.85 12.73 4.83
N GLY A 146 -35.73 11.57 4.17
CA GLY A 146 -36.10 10.26 4.72
C GLY A 146 -35.31 9.92 5.99
N ILE A 147 -33.98 10.08 5.98
CA ILE A 147 -33.16 9.89 7.20
C ILE A 147 -33.59 10.83 8.31
N SER A 148 -33.79 12.12 8.03
CA SER A 148 -34.16 13.11 9.04
C SER A 148 -35.48 12.81 9.74
N LEU A 149 -36.41 12.13 9.07
CA LEU A 149 -37.72 11.74 9.61
C LEU A 149 -37.72 10.36 10.29
N SER A 150 -36.67 9.56 10.09
CA SER A 150 -36.54 8.21 10.65
C SER A 150 -36.01 8.19 12.08
N ASP A 151 -36.02 7.02 12.73
CA ASP A 151 -35.39 6.81 14.04
C ASP A 151 -33.85 6.98 14.00
N VAL A 152 -33.24 6.81 12.81
CA VAL A 152 -31.83 7.15 12.60
C VAL A 152 -31.64 8.64 12.82
N GLY A 153 -32.44 9.50 12.17
CA GLY A 153 -32.35 10.95 12.30
C GLY A 153 -32.47 11.43 13.76
N LYS A 154 -33.33 10.80 14.57
CA LYS A 154 -33.43 11.08 16.02
C LYS A 154 -32.15 10.78 16.77
N SER A 155 -31.45 9.70 16.39
CA SER A 155 -30.18 9.29 16.99
C SER A 155 -29.02 10.20 16.57
N LEU A 156 -29.07 10.78 15.36
CA LEU A 156 -28.06 11.71 14.84
C LEU A 156 -28.19 13.13 15.43
N GLN A 157 -29.36 13.51 15.93
CA GLN A 157 -29.64 14.89 16.35
C GLN A 157 -28.67 15.39 17.43
N GLY A 158 -27.94 16.47 17.11
CA GLY A 158 -26.93 17.10 17.97
C GLY A 158 -25.60 16.35 18.02
N LYS A 159 -25.40 15.36 17.14
CA LYS A 159 -24.23 14.48 17.08
C LYS A 159 -23.62 14.41 15.68
N VAL A 160 -24.45 14.14 14.67
CA VAL A 160 -24.05 14.09 13.25
C VAL A 160 -25.00 14.99 12.46
N ALA A 161 -24.47 16.03 11.82
CA ALA A 161 -25.23 16.84 10.86
C ALA A 161 -25.20 16.16 9.49
N THR A 162 -26.33 16.13 8.78
CA THR A 162 -26.43 15.54 7.44
C THR A 162 -26.69 16.63 6.40
N ARG A 163 -25.88 16.66 5.34
CA ARG A 163 -25.94 17.64 4.24
C ARG A 163 -25.83 16.96 2.89
N GLY A 164 -26.30 17.61 1.83
CA GLY A 164 -26.17 17.13 0.45
C GLY A 164 -25.21 17.99 -0.38
N LEU A 165 -24.49 17.37 -1.31
CA LEU A 165 -23.68 18.01 -2.34
C LEU A 165 -24.17 17.53 -3.71
N CYS A 166 -24.80 18.42 -4.48
CA CYS A 166 -25.28 18.13 -5.82
C CYS A 166 -24.17 18.46 -6.83
N ALA A 167 -23.43 17.44 -7.28
CA ALA A 167 -22.20 17.57 -8.07
C ALA A 167 -21.77 16.25 -8.71
N THR A 168 -20.92 16.31 -9.75
CA THR A 168 -20.13 15.13 -10.16
C THR A 168 -19.06 14.79 -9.12
N TYR A 169 -18.46 13.59 -9.20
CA TYR A 169 -17.32 13.23 -8.36
C TYR A 169 -16.20 14.26 -8.47
N GLU A 170 -15.77 14.60 -9.69
CA GLU A 170 -14.69 15.56 -9.91
C GLU A 170 -14.99 16.92 -9.26
N GLN A 171 -16.21 17.44 -9.43
CA GLN A 171 -16.63 18.72 -8.85
C GLN A 171 -16.65 18.67 -7.32
N GLY A 172 -17.17 17.59 -6.73
CA GLY A 172 -17.22 17.44 -5.28
C GLY A 172 -15.87 17.21 -4.64
N LEU A 173 -14.95 16.49 -5.31
CA LEU A 173 -13.57 16.33 -4.86
C LEU A 173 -12.82 17.67 -4.89
N LYS A 174 -12.94 18.45 -5.97
CA LYS A 174 -12.39 19.82 -6.04
C LYS A 174 -12.94 20.73 -4.94
N PHE A 175 -14.21 20.58 -4.59
CA PHE A 175 -14.83 21.31 -3.49
C PHE A 175 -14.31 20.86 -2.11
N ALA A 176 -14.00 19.57 -1.94
CA ALA A 176 -13.34 19.05 -0.75
C ALA A 176 -11.92 19.60 -0.60
N GLU A 177 -11.14 19.59 -1.69
CA GLU A 177 -9.75 20.08 -1.76
C GLU A 177 -9.63 21.57 -1.40
N SER A 178 -10.62 22.39 -1.77
CA SER A 178 -10.59 23.82 -1.46
C SER A 178 -10.80 24.13 0.04
N GLY A 179 -10.96 23.11 0.88
CA GLY A 179 -11.27 23.25 2.31
C GLY A 179 -12.72 23.65 2.60
N ALA A 180 -13.57 23.75 1.57
CA ALA A 180 -14.93 24.28 1.71
C ALA A 180 -15.84 23.37 2.54
N LEU A 181 -15.50 22.09 2.74
CA LEU A 181 -16.26 21.20 3.63
C LEU A 181 -16.20 21.63 5.10
N HIS A 182 -15.14 22.34 5.51
CA HIS A 182 -14.91 22.79 6.88
C HIS A 182 -15.38 24.23 7.16
N ALA A 183 -15.79 25.00 6.13
CA ALA A 183 -16.28 26.37 6.33
C ALA A 183 -17.60 26.37 7.11
N ARG A 184 -17.86 27.42 7.91
CA ARG A 184 -19.00 27.46 8.85
C ARG A 184 -20.32 27.82 8.16
N SER A 185 -20.29 28.73 7.18
CA SER A 185 -21.48 29.19 6.45
C SER A 185 -21.45 28.86 4.95
N THR A 186 -22.63 28.73 4.32
CA THR A 186 -22.75 28.45 2.87
C THR A 186 -22.07 29.53 2.01
N ALA A 187 -22.10 30.79 2.44
CA ALA A 187 -21.43 31.89 1.74
C ALA A 187 -19.89 31.78 1.79
N GLU A 188 -19.32 31.44 2.95
CA GLU A 188 -17.88 31.16 3.09
C GLU A 188 -17.46 29.96 2.25
N ARG A 189 -18.29 28.90 2.21
CA ARG A 189 -18.03 27.69 1.41
C ARG A 189 -17.89 28.00 -0.08
N LEU A 190 -18.85 28.74 -0.64
CA LEU A 190 -18.81 29.14 -2.06
C LEU A 190 -17.65 30.09 -2.37
N HIS A 191 -17.29 30.97 -1.42
CA HIS A 191 -16.13 31.85 -1.58
C HIS A 191 -14.82 31.06 -1.61
N GLN A 192 -14.60 30.12 -0.69
CA GLN A 192 -13.38 29.29 -0.66
C GLN A 192 -13.24 28.40 -1.90
N ALA A 193 -14.33 27.83 -2.40
CA ALA A 193 -14.32 27.03 -3.62
C ALA A 193 -13.89 27.83 -4.88
N SER A 194 -14.08 29.16 -4.88
CA SER A 194 -13.75 30.02 -6.03
C SER A 194 -12.28 30.48 -6.09
N HIS A 195 -11.47 30.21 -5.06
CA HIS A 195 -10.10 30.74 -4.93
C HIS A 195 -9.01 29.64 -4.84
N SER A 196 -9.19 28.51 -5.53
CA SER A 196 -8.20 27.42 -5.51
C SER A 196 -6.95 27.75 -6.36
N PRO A 197 -5.71 27.64 -5.84
CA PRO A 197 -4.49 27.88 -6.60
C PRO A 197 -3.87 26.56 -7.06
N PHE A 198 -4.29 26.00 -8.21
CA PHE A 198 -3.47 25.06 -8.96
C PHE A 198 -3.76 25.17 -10.47
N LYS A 199 -2.70 25.47 -11.24
CA LYS A 199 -2.70 25.45 -12.71
C LYS A 199 -2.44 24.02 -13.18
N PHE A 200 -3.37 23.45 -13.95
CA PHE A 200 -3.02 22.33 -14.83
C PHE A 200 -2.27 22.86 -16.06
N SER A 201 -1.16 22.21 -16.41
CA SER A 201 -0.44 22.45 -17.66
C SER A 201 -1.26 21.86 -18.81
N THR A 202 -1.79 22.74 -19.67
CA THR A 202 -2.33 22.40 -20.97
C THR A 202 -1.48 23.07 -22.06
N ASP A 203 -0.80 22.22 -22.81
CA ASP A 203 -0.30 22.38 -24.20
C ASP A 203 0.88 23.30 -24.58
N ARG A 204 1.82 22.65 -25.29
CA ARG A 204 2.46 22.95 -26.59
C ARG A 204 2.91 24.38 -26.92
N ASP A 205 4.21 24.48 -27.20
CA ASP A 205 4.92 25.40 -28.10
C ASP A 205 4.41 26.85 -28.26
N SER A 206 5.19 27.79 -27.72
CA SER A 206 5.57 29.06 -28.39
C SER A 206 6.69 29.77 -27.63
N SER A 207 7.74 30.16 -28.37
CA SER A 207 8.99 30.84 -27.97
C SER A 207 8.84 32.24 -27.35
N PRO A 208 9.93 32.84 -26.81
CA PRO A 208 9.90 33.73 -25.65
C PRO A 208 9.98 35.22 -25.99
N MET A 209 9.55 36.09 -25.06
CA MET A 209 10.00 37.48 -25.01
C MET A 209 10.19 38.00 -23.57
N SER A 210 11.15 38.93 -23.51
CA SER A 210 11.95 39.51 -22.43
C SER A 210 11.30 40.57 -21.54
N GLY A 211 11.88 40.82 -20.36
CA GLY A 211 11.79 42.10 -19.62
C GLY A 211 12.03 41.99 -18.11
N SER A 212 13.30 41.96 -17.66
CA SER A 212 14.00 43.03 -16.89
C SER A 212 13.81 43.06 -15.36
N SER A 213 14.84 42.55 -14.67
CA SER A 213 15.59 43.13 -13.53
C SER A 213 14.91 44.03 -12.49
N ALA A 214 15.02 43.64 -11.21
CA ALA A 214 15.69 44.45 -10.17
C ALA A 214 16.07 43.58 -8.96
N SER A 215 17.29 43.81 -8.48
CA SER A 215 17.94 43.25 -7.30
C SER A 215 17.36 43.79 -5.99
N ASP A 216 17.29 42.96 -4.94
CA ASP A 216 17.90 43.35 -3.66
C ASP A 216 18.12 42.14 -2.73
N SER A 217 19.31 42.14 -2.14
CA SER A 217 19.84 41.18 -1.18
C SER A 217 19.43 41.52 0.26
N SER A 218 19.02 40.53 1.05
CA SER A 218 19.36 40.51 2.48
C SER A 218 19.23 39.10 3.07
N ASP A 219 20.27 38.73 3.82
CA ASP A 219 20.40 37.54 4.65
C ASP A 219 19.24 37.38 5.63
N ALA A 220 18.68 36.17 5.69
CA ALA A 220 17.91 35.71 6.85
C ALA A 220 18.26 34.25 7.15
N ALA A 221 18.94 34.06 8.27
CA ALA A 221 19.22 32.78 8.88
C ALA A 221 17.93 31.98 9.09
N THR A 222 17.93 30.72 8.66
CA THR A 222 16.84 29.77 8.87
C THR A 222 16.70 29.44 10.36
N SER A 223 15.67 30.01 10.98
CA SER A 223 15.13 29.63 12.28
C SER A 223 14.63 28.18 12.26
N PRO A 224 14.64 27.46 13.40
CA PRO A 224 14.07 26.11 13.49
C PRO A 224 12.56 26.13 13.22
N PRO A 225 11.99 25.05 12.67
CA PRO A 225 10.56 25.01 12.36
C PRO A 225 9.76 25.21 13.63
N SER A 226 9.00 26.29 13.64
CA SER A 226 8.18 26.76 14.74
C SER A 226 6.75 26.25 14.55
N THR A 227 6.18 25.68 15.62
CA THR A 227 4.76 25.30 15.80
C THR A 227 4.22 24.16 14.92
N PRO A 228 3.39 23.24 15.46
CA PRO A 228 2.68 22.27 14.63
C PRO A 228 1.76 23.03 13.68
N ASP A 229 1.77 22.66 12.40
CA ASP A 229 0.75 23.09 11.44
C ASP A 229 -0.64 22.95 12.11
N ASP A 230 -1.49 23.97 11.99
CA ASP A 230 -2.87 23.94 12.49
C ASP A 230 -3.53 22.63 12.02
N ILE A 231 -3.79 21.71 12.96
CA ILE A 231 -4.29 20.36 12.64
C ILE A 231 -5.71 20.52 12.11
N ALA A 232 -5.84 20.55 10.78
CA ALA A 232 -7.13 20.53 10.13
C ALA A 232 -7.80 19.16 10.38
N PRO A 233 -9.09 19.13 10.78
CA PRO A 233 -9.82 17.92 11.14
C PRO A 233 -9.72 16.82 10.07
N PRO A 234 -9.72 15.53 10.45
CA PRO A 234 -9.71 14.43 9.49
C PRO A 234 -10.88 14.47 8.50
N LEU A 235 -10.59 14.04 7.27
CA LEU A 235 -11.57 13.76 6.22
C LEU A 235 -11.75 12.24 6.09
N HIS A 236 -12.98 11.78 6.27
CA HIS A 236 -13.35 10.39 6.07
C HIS A 236 -14.19 10.25 4.79
N LEU A 237 -13.68 9.54 3.80
CA LEU A 237 -14.37 9.23 2.56
C LEU A 237 -15.06 7.87 2.64
N LEU A 238 -16.28 7.79 2.12
CA LEU A 238 -17.00 6.53 1.92
C LEU A 238 -17.23 6.32 0.42
N PHE A 239 -16.82 5.18 -0.11
CA PHE A 239 -17.09 4.77 -1.49
C PHE A 239 -17.64 3.34 -1.51
N LEU A 240 -18.95 3.24 -1.33
CA LEU A 240 -19.66 1.98 -1.08
C LEU A 240 -20.36 1.45 -2.34
N GLY A 241 -20.76 0.18 -2.31
CA GLY A 241 -21.60 -0.44 -3.36
C GLY A 241 -20.86 -0.96 -4.58
N SER A 242 -19.57 -1.28 -4.46
CA SER A 242 -18.72 -1.80 -5.54
C SER A 242 -18.68 -0.94 -6.81
N SER A 243 -19.00 0.35 -6.70
CA SER A 243 -18.96 1.32 -7.81
C SER A 243 -17.58 1.44 -8.45
N LEU A 244 -16.52 1.09 -7.72
CA LEU A 244 -15.16 0.97 -8.24
C LEU A 244 -15.06 -0.04 -9.39
N GLY A 245 -15.92 -1.07 -9.42
CA GLY A 245 -15.98 -2.05 -10.50
C GLY A 245 -16.35 -1.43 -11.85
N ASN A 246 -16.93 -0.23 -11.90
CA ASN A 246 -17.25 0.44 -13.16
C ASN A 246 -16.01 0.98 -13.89
N PHE A 247 -14.88 1.09 -13.19
CA PHE A 247 -13.62 1.56 -13.73
C PHE A 247 -12.76 0.37 -14.18
N SER A 248 -12.01 0.54 -15.27
CA SER A 248 -10.88 -0.35 -15.52
C SER A 248 -9.87 -0.26 -14.37
N ARG A 249 -8.94 -1.23 -14.27
CA ARG A 249 -7.94 -1.24 -13.18
C ARG A 249 -7.12 0.05 -13.13
N THR A 250 -6.72 0.57 -14.29
CA THR A 250 -5.95 1.82 -14.41
C THR A 250 -6.78 3.03 -14.06
N GLU A 251 -8.02 3.13 -14.56
CA GLU A 251 -8.92 4.24 -14.24
C GLU A 251 -9.30 4.25 -12.76
N GLY A 252 -9.50 3.07 -12.16
CA GLY A 252 -9.75 2.92 -10.73
C GLY A 252 -8.56 3.38 -9.90
N ALA A 253 -7.33 3.03 -10.31
CA ALA A 253 -6.12 3.48 -9.64
C ALA A 253 -5.98 5.00 -9.70
N ASP A 254 -6.25 5.59 -10.85
CA ASP A 254 -6.22 7.04 -11.09
C ASP A 254 -7.29 7.78 -10.28
N PHE A 255 -8.51 7.25 -10.23
CA PHE A 255 -9.60 7.79 -9.43
C PHE A 255 -9.26 7.78 -7.93
N LEU A 256 -8.79 6.65 -7.39
CA LEU A 256 -8.42 6.58 -5.98
C LEU A 256 -7.23 7.49 -5.65
N ARG A 257 -6.31 7.70 -6.60
CA ARG A 257 -5.19 8.62 -6.43
C ARG A 257 -5.65 10.06 -6.34
N SER A 258 -6.69 10.46 -7.09
CA SER A 258 -7.23 11.82 -7.09
C SER A 258 -8.05 12.16 -5.84
N LEU A 259 -8.30 11.18 -4.96
CA LEU A 259 -8.99 11.45 -3.69
C LEU A 259 -8.12 12.33 -2.78
N PRO A 260 -8.69 13.38 -2.16
CA PRO A 260 -7.95 14.40 -1.41
C PRO A 260 -7.62 13.97 0.02
N LEU A 261 -7.15 12.72 0.17
CA LEU A 261 -6.63 12.20 1.44
C LEU A 261 -5.24 12.78 1.67
N ARG A 262 -5.05 13.52 2.77
CA ARG A 262 -3.75 14.10 3.11
C ARG A 262 -2.83 13.01 3.70
N PRO A 263 -1.56 12.92 3.26
CA PRO A 263 -0.62 11.95 3.80
C PRO A 263 -0.44 12.08 5.33
N GLY A 264 -0.69 10.99 6.05
CA GLY A 264 -0.46 10.89 7.49
C GLY A 264 -1.30 11.80 8.40
N SER A 265 -2.42 12.35 7.90
CA SER A 265 -3.31 13.23 8.67
C SER A 265 -4.39 12.49 9.48
N GLY A 266 -4.57 11.19 9.23
CA GLY A 266 -5.71 10.42 9.74
C GLY A 266 -6.93 10.45 8.82
N ASP A 267 -6.79 11.02 7.62
CA ASP A 267 -7.81 10.89 6.58
C ASP A 267 -7.94 9.42 6.17
N THR A 268 -9.17 8.94 6.00
CA THR A 268 -9.43 7.53 5.66
C THR A 268 -10.39 7.38 4.50
N LEU A 269 -10.27 6.29 3.76
CA LEU A 269 -11.25 5.84 2.78
C LEU A 269 -11.81 4.47 3.18
N LEU A 270 -13.13 4.38 3.38
CA LEU A 270 -13.84 3.11 3.46
C LEU A 270 -14.38 2.76 2.07
N ILE A 271 -13.88 1.67 1.48
CA ILE A 271 -14.24 1.24 0.12
C ILE A 271 -14.77 -0.19 0.10
N GLY A 272 -15.82 -0.41 -0.69
CA GLY A 272 -16.38 -1.74 -0.93
C GLY A 272 -15.88 -2.37 -2.22
N MET A 273 -15.57 -3.68 -2.17
CA MET A 273 -15.04 -4.45 -3.28
C MET A 273 -15.74 -5.80 -3.42
N ASP A 274 -16.28 -6.04 -4.61
CA ASP A 274 -16.85 -7.33 -5.02
C ASP A 274 -15.75 -8.29 -5.49
N HIS A 275 -15.75 -9.52 -4.95
CA HIS A 275 -14.73 -10.51 -5.25
C HIS A 275 -14.96 -11.20 -6.59
N ASP A 276 -13.91 -11.86 -7.08
CA ASP A 276 -13.91 -12.72 -8.27
C ASP A 276 -14.65 -14.06 -8.04
N ASN A 277 -15.95 -13.93 -7.74
CA ASN A 277 -16.86 -15.03 -7.46
C ASN A 277 -17.13 -15.90 -8.69
N GLU A 278 -17.71 -17.08 -8.46
CA GLU A 278 -18.04 -18.03 -9.53
C GLU A 278 -18.91 -17.39 -10.62
N LYS A 279 -18.61 -17.73 -11.88
CA LYS A 279 -19.30 -17.18 -13.07
C LYS A 279 -20.82 -17.20 -12.97
N ALA A 280 -21.40 -18.34 -12.61
CA ALA A 280 -22.85 -18.50 -12.56
C ALA A 280 -23.49 -17.56 -11.54
N LEU A 281 -22.83 -17.36 -10.39
CA LEU A 281 -23.30 -16.47 -9.34
C LEU A 281 -23.25 -15.00 -9.77
N VAL A 282 -22.15 -14.58 -10.42
CA VAL A 282 -22.02 -13.21 -10.93
C VAL A 282 -23.05 -12.95 -12.05
N GLU A 283 -23.21 -13.89 -12.99
CA GLU A 283 -24.19 -13.72 -14.08
C GLU A 283 -25.63 -13.67 -13.58
N GLU A 284 -25.98 -14.47 -12.56
CA GLU A 284 -27.31 -14.43 -11.95
C GLU A 284 -27.57 -13.13 -11.17
N ALA A 285 -26.56 -12.62 -10.44
CA ALA A 285 -26.68 -11.34 -9.73
C ALA A 285 -27.02 -10.19 -10.67
N TYR A 286 -26.46 -10.19 -11.88
CA TYR A 286 -26.70 -9.15 -12.88
C TYR A 286 -27.78 -9.51 -13.90
N ASN A 287 -28.45 -10.66 -13.79
CA ASN A 287 -29.53 -11.05 -14.69
C ASN A 287 -30.58 -11.86 -13.92
N ASP A 288 -31.27 -11.14 -13.04
CA ASP A 288 -32.26 -11.72 -12.15
C ASP A 288 -33.44 -12.33 -12.92
N ARG A 289 -33.99 -13.42 -12.37
CA ARG A 289 -35.07 -14.19 -13.00
C ARG A 289 -36.39 -13.40 -13.05
N GLN A 290 -36.55 -12.44 -12.17
CA GLN A 290 -37.73 -11.60 -11.99
C GLN A 290 -37.74 -10.41 -13.00
N GLY A 291 -36.60 -10.15 -13.66
CA GLY A 291 -36.43 -9.16 -14.73
C GLY A 291 -36.29 -7.72 -14.25
N TYR A 292 -35.93 -7.46 -13.00
CA TYR A 292 -35.66 -6.12 -12.48
C TYR A 292 -34.42 -5.49 -13.12
N THR A 293 -33.30 -6.21 -13.15
CA THR A 293 -32.05 -5.79 -13.80
C THR A 293 -32.26 -5.59 -15.29
N ARG A 294 -33.02 -6.47 -15.95
CA ARG A 294 -33.42 -6.25 -17.35
C ARG A 294 -34.15 -4.92 -17.52
N LYS A 295 -35.15 -4.61 -16.67
CA LYS A 295 -35.88 -3.32 -16.76
C LYS A 295 -34.98 -2.12 -16.51
N PHE A 296 -34.06 -2.23 -15.55
CA PHE A 296 -33.07 -1.19 -15.25
C PHE A 296 -32.15 -0.93 -16.44
N ILE A 297 -31.55 -1.97 -17.02
CA ILE A 297 -30.67 -1.84 -18.18
C ILE A 297 -31.42 -1.27 -19.39
N MET A 298 -32.60 -1.81 -19.72
CA MET A 298 -33.38 -1.35 -20.87
C MET A 298 -33.89 0.10 -20.72
N ASN A 299 -33.94 0.65 -19.50
CA ASN A 299 -34.27 2.07 -19.28
C ASN A 299 -33.25 3.02 -19.94
N ALA A 300 -31.98 2.63 -20.05
CA ALA A 300 -30.95 3.47 -20.66
C ALA A 300 -31.20 3.74 -22.16
N LEU A 301 -31.96 2.90 -22.89
CA LEU A 301 -32.40 3.21 -24.25
C LEU A 301 -33.30 4.46 -24.30
N LYS A 302 -34.17 4.62 -23.30
CA LYS A 302 -35.00 5.83 -23.14
C LYS A 302 -34.16 7.03 -22.74
N GLY A 303 -33.17 6.82 -21.87
CA GLY A 303 -32.15 7.80 -21.52
C GLY A 303 -31.41 8.32 -22.75
N ALA A 304 -30.88 7.42 -23.57
CA ALA A 304 -30.21 7.73 -24.83
C ALA A 304 -31.14 8.48 -25.78
N GLY A 305 -32.38 8.01 -25.93
CA GLY A 305 -33.39 8.68 -26.74
C GLY A 305 -33.63 10.13 -26.30
N ARG A 306 -33.86 10.38 -25.00
CA ARG A 306 -34.03 11.74 -24.46
C ARG A 306 -32.81 12.61 -24.69
N ALA A 307 -31.59 12.08 -24.48
CA ALA A 307 -30.36 12.80 -24.76
C ALA A 307 -30.25 13.23 -26.23
N LEU A 308 -30.74 12.40 -27.15
CA LEU A 308 -30.79 12.67 -28.60
C LEU A 308 -32.05 13.45 -29.04
N GLY A 309 -32.94 13.82 -28.12
CA GLY A 309 -34.12 14.64 -28.37
C GLY A 309 -35.43 13.90 -28.65
N ASP A 310 -35.48 12.57 -28.52
CA ASP A 310 -36.71 11.77 -28.59
C ASP A 310 -36.62 10.51 -27.71
N GLU A 311 -37.38 10.47 -26.61
CA GLU A 311 -37.40 9.33 -25.67
C GLU A 311 -37.72 7.98 -26.35
N ASN A 312 -38.49 7.98 -27.43
CA ASN A 312 -38.92 6.78 -28.14
C ASN A 312 -38.06 6.48 -29.37
N LEU A 313 -36.91 7.17 -29.53
CA LEU A 313 -36.00 6.97 -30.66
C LEU A 313 -35.54 5.52 -30.81
N PHE A 314 -35.35 4.83 -29.68
CA PHE A 314 -35.01 3.41 -29.63
C PHE A 314 -36.24 2.59 -29.25
N ASP A 315 -36.83 1.91 -30.24
CA ASP A 315 -37.92 0.96 -30.01
C ASP A 315 -37.39 -0.30 -29.30
N GLU A 316 -37.78 -0.46 -28.03
CA GLU A 316 -37.35 -1.53 -27.12
C GLU A 316 -37.61 -2.94 -27.68
N GLU A 317 -38.62 -3.12 -28.55
CA GLU A 317 -38.93 -4.43 -29.16
C GLU A 317 -37.79 -4.93 -30.05
N ASN A 318 -36.94 -4.03 -30.56
CA ASN A 318 -35.79 -4.36 -31.40
C ASN A 318 -34.58 -4.86 -30.61
N TRP A 319 -34.65 -4.83 -29.28
CA TRP A 319 -33.50 -5.07 -28.41
C TRP A 319 -33.77 -6.21 -27.42
N GLU A 320 -32.71 -6.92 -27.05
CA GLU A 320 -32.66 -7.76 -25.86
C GLU A 320 -31.47 -7.42 -24.99
N TYR A 321 -31.65 -7.58 -23.68
CA TYR A 321 -30.56 -7.51 -22.72
C TYR A 321 -29.79 -8.84 -22.74
N VAL A 322 -28.47 -8.77 -22.86
CA VAL A 322 -27.57 -9.91 -22.67
C VAL A 322 -26.43 -9.52 -21.75
N ASN A 323 -26.05 -10.43 -20.85
CA ASN A 323 -24.85 -10.30 -20.04
C ASN A 323 -23.85 -11.44 -20.27
N ASN A 324 -22.61 -11.20 -19.87
CA ASN A 324 -21.56 -12.21 -19.81
C ASN A 324 -20.58 -11.88 -18.69
N TYR A 325 -20.12 -12.90 -17.97
CA TYR A 325 -18.94 -12.76 -17.11
C TYR A 325 -17.71 -13.37 -17.79
N ASP A 326 -16.73 -12.51 -18.08
CA ASP A 326 -15.40 -12.90 -18.51
C ASP A 326 -14.56 -13.27 -17.28
N VAL A 327 -14.24 -14.57 -17.16
CA VAL A 327 -13.49 -15.12 -16.03
C VAL A 327 -12.01 -14.72 -16.06
N ALA A 328 -11.44 -14.50 -17.25
CA ALA A 328 -10.03 -14.13 -17.38
C ALA A 328 -9.82 -12.67 -16.95
N GLU A 329 -10.69 -11.77 -17.43
CA GLU A 329 -10.66 -10.35 -17.08
C GLU A 329 -11.33 -10.06 -15.73
N ARG A 330 -12.06 -11.05 -15.19
CA ARG A 330 -12.92 -10.93 -13.99
C ARG A 330 -13.87 -9.74 -14.12
N ARG A 331 -14.51 -9.64 -15.27
CA ARG A 331 -15.36 -8.53 -15.65
C ARG A 331 -16.72 -9.04 -16.09
N HIS A 332 -17.76 -8.56 -15.43
CA HIS A 332 -19.12 -8.67 -15.92
C HIS A 332 -19.37 -7.56 -16.95
N GLU A 333 -20.12 -7.88 -18.01
CA GLU A 333 -20.51 -6.93 -19.04
C GLU A 333 -21.99 -7.06 -19.37
N ALA A 334 -22.62 -5.92 -19.64
CA ALA A 334 -24.01 -5.78 -20.05
C ALA A 334 -24.11 -5.15 -21.44
N PHE A 335 -24.98 -5.72 -22.28
CA PHE A 335 -25.18 -5.25 -23.66
C PHE A 335 -26.67 -5.19 -24.03
N PHE A 336 -26.98 -4.27 -24.92
CA PHE A 336 -28.15 -4.35 -25.79
C PHE A 336 -27.77 -5.13 -27.05
N LYS A 337 -28.48 -6.21 -27.36
CA LYS A 337 -28.30 -6.96 -28.60
C LYS A 337 -29.47 -6.70 -29.54
N ALA A 338 -29.18 -6.30 -30.76
CA ALA A 338 -30.19 -6.04 -31.78
C ALA A 338 -30.81 -7.36 -32.27
N LYS A 339 -32.13 -7.49 -32.15
CA LYS A 339 -32.88 -8.69 -32.57
C LYS A 339 -33.07 -8.78 -34.08
N ARG A 340 -33.05 -7.65 -34.76
CA ARG A 340 -33.23 -7.53 -36.22
C ARG A 340 -32.49 -6.31 -36.75
N PRO A 341 -32.17 -6.28 -38.06
CA PRO A 341 -31.61 -5.09 -38.67
C PRO A 341 -32.60 -3.94 -38.58
N HIS A 342 -32.15 -2.78 -38.11
CA HIS A 342 -32.98 -1.58 -38.00
C HIS A 342 -32.10 -0.33 -37.99
N THR A 343 -32.73 0.83 -38.10
CA THR A 343 -32.05 2.11 -38.21
C THR A 343 -32.77 3.15 -37.37
N VAL A 344 -32.01 4.01 -36.70
CA VAL A 344 -32.53 5.18 -35.98
C VAL A 344 -32.03 6.46 -36.65
N VAL A 345 -32.88 7.49 -36.71
CA VAL A 345 -32.56 8.78 -37.31
C VAL A 345 -32.58 9.84 -36.22
N VAL A 346 -31.44 10.42 -35.92
CA VAL A 346 -31.27 11.39 -34.83
C VAL A 346 -32.07 12.67 -35.18
N PRO A 347 -33.03 13.10 -34.33
CA PRO A 347 -33.90 14.23 -34.65
C PRO A 347 -33.17 15.54 -34.96
N SER A 348 -32.10 15.84 -34.21
CA SER A 348 -31.33 17.08 -34.28
C SER A 348 -30.35 17.13 -35.46
N THR A 349 -29.57 16.07 -35.67
CA THR A 349 -28.49 16.04 -36.69
C THR A 349 -28.92 15.42 -38.02
N LYS A 350 -30.05 14.69 -38.04
CA LYS A 350 -30.49 13.82 -39.15
C LYS A 350 -29.51 12.70 -39.50
N GLU A 351 -28.52 12.45 -38.64
CA GLU A 351 -27.62 11.32 -38.80
C GLU A 351 -28.38 10.00 -38.66
N THR A 352 -27.96 9.03 -39.45
CA THR A 352 -28.59 7.72 -39.56
C THR A 352 -27.67 6.68 -38.95
N ILE A 353 -28.11 6.04 -37.88
CA ILE A 353 -27.35 5.00 -37.18
C ILE A 353 -28.02 3.67 -37.48
N SER A 354 -27.29 2.74 -38.10
CA SER A 354 -27.81 1.42 -38.47
C SER A 354 -27.27 0.36 -37.53
N PHE A 355 -28.13 -0.61 -37.21
CA PHE A 355 -27.79 -1.78 -36.42
C PHE A 355 -28.07 -3.04 -37.24
N VAL A 356 -27.12 -3.99 -37.25
CA VAL A 356 -27.32 -5.31 -37.85
C VAL A 356 -27.86 -6.30 -36.83
N GLN A 357 -28.42 -7.42 -37.28
CA GLN A 357 -28.87 -8.48 -36.37
C GLN A 357 -27.71 -9.00 -35.53
N ASP A 358 -27.99 -9.28 -34.25
CA ASP A 358 -27.05 -9.75 -33.23
C ASP A 358 -25.90 -8.78 -32.90
N GLU A 359 -25.92 -7.57 -33.45
CA GLU A 359 -24.99 -6.51 -33.05
C GLU A 359 -25.19 -6.13 -31.59
N LYS A 360 -24.10 -6.02 -30.84
CA LYS A 360 -24.10 -5.64 -29.43
C LYS A 360 -23.71 -4.18 -29.26
N VAL A 361 -24.41 -3.51 -28.35
CA VAL A 361 -24.08 -2.19 -27.83
C VAL A 361 -23.84 -2.33 -26.33
N LYS A 362 -22.59 -2.14 -25.89
CA LYS A 362 -22.22 -2.23 -24.47
C LYS A 362 -22.77 -1.03 -23.69
N ILE A 363 -23.31 -1.28 -22.50
CA ILE A 363 -23.89 -0.24 -21.63
C ILE A 363 -23.25 -0.19 -20.25
N GLU A 364 -22.77 -1.32 -19.74
CA GLU A 364 -22.20 -1.40 -18.40
C GLU A 364 -21.14 -2.49 -18.34
N GLN A 365 -20.17 -2.30 -17.45
CA GLN A 365 -19.15 -3.26 -17.11
C GLN A 365 -18.87 -3.16 -15.61
N SER A 366 -18.61 -4.30 -14.96
CA SER A 366 -18.26 -4.37 -13.55
C SER A 366 -17.10 -5.34 -13.32
N PHE A 367 -15.93 -4.79 -13.01
CA PHE A 367 -14.75 -5.54 -12.60
C PHE A 367 -14.87 -6.08 -11.17
N LYS A 368 -14.35 -7.28 -10.99
CA LYS A 368 -14.30 -8.04 -9.73
C LYS A 368 -12.86 -8.21 -9.29
N PHE A 369 -12.61 -8.21 -7.99
CA PHE A 369 -11.27 -8.07 -7.45
C PHE A 369 -10.85 -9.32 -6.69
N SER A 370 -9.75 -9.95 -7.12
CA SER A 370 -8.97 -10.80 -6.23
C SER A 370 -8.24 -9.95 -5.19
N GLU A 371 -7.68 -10.60 -4.19
CA GLU A 371 -6.80 -9.94 -3.21
C GLU A 371 -5.53 -9.34 -3.85
N VAL A 372 -4.94 -10.02 -4.83
CA VAL A 372 -3.79 -9.49 -5.59
C VAL A 372 -4.18 -8.16 -6.26
N ASP A 373 -5.31 -8.12 -6.97
CA ASP A 373 -5.71 -6.86 -7.61
C ASP A 373 -5.98 -5.74 -6.62
N ALA A 374 -6.57 -6.05 -5.46
CA ALA A 374 -6.86 -5.05 -4.46
C ALA A 374 -5.54 -4.44 -3.95
N HIS A 375 -4.56 -5.26 -3.63
CA HIS A 375 -3.23 -4.79 -3.23
C HIS A 375 -2.51 -4.02 -4.33
N THR A 376 -2.53 -4.50 -5.58
CA THR A 376 -1.98 -3.78 -6.73
C THR A 376 -2.64 -2.42 -6.90
N LEU A 377 -3.98 -2.37 -6.86
CA LEU A 377 -4.76 -1.15 -6.99
C LEU A 377 -4.38 -0.13 -5.91
N PHE A 378 -4.35 -0.55 -4.64
CA PHE A 378 -4.03 0.36 -3.54
C PHE A 378 -2.59 0.88 -3.63
N SER A 379 -1.63 0.00 -3.96
CA SER A 379 -0.24 0.41 -4.17
C SER A 379 -0.10 1.43 -5.31
N GLU A 380 -0.76 1.22 -6.45
CA GLU A 380 -0.76 2.14 -7.60
C GLU A 380 -1.53 3.45 -7.34
N SER A 381 -2.41 3.49 -6.34
CA SER A 381 -3.14 4.69 -5.90
C SER A 381 -2.43 5.48 -4.80
N GLY A 382 -1.33 4.94 -4.27
CA GLY A 382 -0.63 5.57 -3.15
C GLY A 382 -1.38 5.38 -1.82
N LEU A 383 -2.08 4.26 -1.65
CA LEU A 383 -2.91 3.95 -0.47
C LEU A 383 -2.43 2.69 0.23
N ARG A 384 -2.57 2.69 1.56
CA ARG A 384 -2.21 1.56 2.44
C ARG A 384 -3.46 1.02 3.16
N PRO A 385 -3.69 -0.30 3.16
CA PRO A 385 -4.73 -0.90 3.99
C PRO A 385 -4.45 -0.77 5.49
N ILE A 386 -5.47 -0.37 6.25
CA ILE A 386 -5.48 -0.40 7.73
C ILE A 386 -6.13 -1.70 8.22
N GLN A 387 -7.31 -2.02 7.68
CA GLN A 387 -8.09 -3.18 8.06
C GLN A 387 -9.04 -3.59 6.93
N ARG A 388 -9.38 -4.87 6.89
CA ARG A 388 -10.34 -5.48 5.98
C ARG A 388 -11.41 -6.22 6.78
N TRP A 389 -12.66 -6.11 6.32
CA TRP A 389 -13.78 -6.94 6.78
C TRP A 389 -14.39 -7.65 5.59
N THR A 390 -14.76 -8.91 5.78
CA THR A 390 -15.35 -9.76 4.74
C THR A 390 -16.73 -10.22 5.20
N ASP A 391 -17.67 -10.42 4.28
CA ASP A 391 -18.99 -10.96 4.61
C ASP A 391 -18.90 -12.46 4.99
N SER A 392 -19.95 -13.00 5.61
CA SER A 392 -19.95 -14.40 6.07
C SER A 392 -19.79 -15.45 4.97
N THR A 393 -19.92 -15.08 3.70
CA THR A 393 -19.77 -15.97 2.54
C THR A 393 -18.54 -15.68 1.69
N GLU A 394 -17.65 -14.78 2.13
CA GLU A 394 -16.38 -14.46 1.46
C GLU A 394 -16.50 -13.96 0.01
N ARG A 395 -17.63 -13.35 -0.32
CA ARG A 395 -17.95 -12.84 -1.67
C ARG A 395 -17.68 -11.35 -1.83
N TYR A 396 -17.55 -10.62 -0.73
CA TYR A 396 -17.43 -9.17 -0.69
C TYR A 396 -16.53 -8.72 0.47
N SER A 397 -15.86 -7.59 0.30
CA SER A 397 -15.08 -6.97 1.39
C SER A 397 -15.26 -5.46 1.48
N LEU A 398 -15.15 -4.96 2.71
CA LEU A 398 -14.90 -3.55 3.00
C LEU A 398 -13.44 -3.38 3.42
N TRP A 399 -12.79 -2.37 2.88
CA TRP A 399 -11.42 -2.00 3.19
C TRP A 399 -11.37 -0.59 3.75
N LEU A 400 -10.69 -0.42 4.88
CA LEU A 400 -10.31 0.89 5.39
C LEU A 400 -8.87 1.19 4.96
N LEU A 401 -8.69 2.27 4.22
CA LEU A 401 -7.41 2.68 3.65
C LEU A 401 -7.00 4.05 4.18
N GLU A 402 -5.68 4.31 4.19
CA GLU A 402 -5.08 5.62 4.43
C GLU A 402 -4.09 5.99 3.33
N ARG A 403 -3.74 7.27 3.25
CA ARG A 403 -2.54 7.72 2.52
C ARG A 403 -1.38 7.83 3.51
N PRO A 404 -0.39 6.92 3.48
CA PRO A 404 0.72 6.96 4.41
C PRO A 404 1.67 8.14 4.09
N PRO A 405 2.51 8.59 5.04
CA PRO A 405 3.55 9.60 4.79
C PRO A 405 4.55 9.21 3.69
N PHE A 406 4.80 7.91 3.52
CA PHE A 406 5.59 7.34 2.44
C PHE A 406 5.15 5.89 2.19
N MET A 407 5.46 5.37 1.01
CA MET A 407 5.29 3.95 0.67
C MET A 407 6.20 3.55 -0.49
N PHE A 408 6.54 2.26 -0.54
CA PHE A 408 7.30 1.72 -1.67
C PHE A 408 6.34 1.36 -2.82
N PRO A 409 6.64 1.77 -4.06
CA PRO A 409 5.84 1.37 -5.22
C PRO A 409 6.04 -0.13 -5.53
N LEU A 410 5.17 -0.69 -6.37
CA LEU A 410 5.39 -2.01 -6.95
C LEU A 410 6.65 -2.01 -7.82
N LEU A 411 7.38 -3.13 -7.87
CA LEU A 411 8.58 -3.23 -8.72
C LEU A 411 8.27 -3.09 -10.21
N SER A 412 7.07 -3.51 -10.62
CA SER A 412 6.54 -3.34 -11.98
C SER A 412 6.00 -1.93 -12.27
N SER A 413 5.88 -1.08 -11.24
CA SER A 413 5.26 0.24 -11.40
C SER A 413 6.13 1.15 -12.26
N LEU A 414 5.48 1.89 -13.16
CA LEU A 414 6.10 3.00 -13.88
C LEU A 414 6.18 4.28 -13.03
N ARG A 415 5.63 4.23 -11.81
CA ARG A 415 5.58 5.35 -10.88
C ARG A 415 6.39 5.07 -9.64
N ALA A 416 6.82 6.13 -8.98
CA ALA A 416 7.47 6.08 -7.68
C ALA A 416 6.88 7.19 -6.79
N CYS A 417 6.90 6.98 -5.48
CA CYS A 417 6.50 8.00 -4.54
C CYS A 417 7.62 9.07 -4.44
N SER A 418 7.24 10.33 -4.40
CA SER A 418 8.15 11.45 -4.19
C SER A 418 8.38 11.66 -2.70
N SER A 419 9.36 12.50 -2.36
CA SER A 419 9.56 12.96 -0.97
C SER A 419 8.34 13.67 -0.34
N THR A 420 7.36 14.12 -1.14
CA THR A 420 6.11 14.74 -0.66
C THR A 420 4.94 13.76 -0.56
N GLY A 421 5.16 12.47 -0.85
CA GLY A 421 4.11 11.45 -0.83
C GLY A 421 3.33 11.30 -2.15
N GLU A 422 3.73 12.01 -3.21
CA GLU A 422 3.04 12.00 -4.51
C GLU A 422 3.60 10.91 -5.44
N LEU A 423 2.73 10.20 -6.16
CA LEU A 423 3.18 9.24 -7.18
C LEU A 423 3.54 9.94 -8.50
N VAL A 424 4.84 10.05 -8.75
CA VAL A 424 5.42 10.65 -9.96
C VAL A 424 5.89 9.57 -10.94
N LEU A 425 6.00 9.89 -12.23
CA LEU A 425 6.59 8.97 -13.20
C LEU A 425 8.06 8.73 -12.87
N ARG A 426 8.43 7.45 -12.76
CA ARG A 426 9.80 7.03 -12.52
C ARG A 426 10.60 7.18 -13.81
N LYS A 427 11.78 7.80 -13.72
CA LYS A 427 12.74 7.77 -14.83
C LYS A 427 13.51 6.44 -14.79
N PRO A 428 13.41 5.58 -15.82
CA PRO A 428 14.11 4.30 -15.81
C PRO A 428 15.59 4.50 -16.16
N TYR A 429 16.48 4.05 -15.28
CA TYR A 429 17.91 3.86 -15.55
C TYR A 429 18.27 2.39 -15.82
N SER A 430 17.28 1.50 -15.64
CA SER A 430 17.35 0.07 -15.85
C SER A 430 15.98 -0.43 -16.31
N SER A 431 15.95 -1.46 -17.15
CA SER A 431 14.75 -2.23 -17.51
C SER A 431 14.48 -3.38 -16.52
N SER A 432 15.44 -3.74 -15.67
CA SER A 432 15.21 -4.63 -14.52
C SER A 432 14.97 -3.81 -13.24
N PRO A 433 14.00 -4.20 -12.38
CA PRO A 433 13.84 -3.59 -11.06
C PRO A 433 15.05 -3.83 -10.13
N PHE A 434 15.92 -4.79 -10.43
CA PHE A 434 17.12 -5.14 -9.67
C PHE A 434 18.41 -4.50 -10.21
N GLY A 435 18.29 -3.61 -11.21
CA GLY A 435 19.42 -2.85 -11.75
C GLY A 435 19.71 -1.54 -10.99
N VAL A 436 20.03 -0.48 -11.73
CA VAL A 436 20.37 0.85 -11.15
C VAL A 436 19.14 1.50 -10.50
N PRO A 437 19.19 1.92 -9.22
CA PRO A 437 18.10 2.69 -8.60
C PRO A 437 17.92 4.04 -9.31
N SER A 438 16.69 4.55 -9.37
CA SER A 438 16.39 5.90 -9.84
C SER A 438 16.50 6.94 -8.70
N PRO A 439 16.57 8.25 -9.01
CA PRO A 439 16.47 9.30 -7.99
C PRO A 439 15.20 9.19 -7.13
N GLN A 440 14.08 8.76 -7.73
CA GLN A 440 12.83 8.56 -6.98
C GLN A 440 12.91 7.35 -6.03
N ASP A 441 13.68 6.31 -6.36
CA ASP A 441 13.92 5.21 -5.43
C ASP A 441 14.68 5.72 -4.20
N TRP A 442 15.68 6.59 -4.40
CA TRP A 442 16.41 7.25 -3.31
C TRP A 442 15.52 8.13 -2.44
N GLU A 443 14.66 8.95 -3.05
CA GLU A 443 13.71 9.79 -2.30
C GLU A 443 12.80 8.95 -1.39
N ASN A 444 12.32 7.80 -1.86
CA ASN A 444 11.52 6.87 -1.06
C ASN A 444 12.30 6.26 0.11
N LEU A 445 13.51 5.78 -0.17
CA LEU A 445 14.38 5.25 0.88
C LEU A 445 14.72 6.33 1.92
N TRP A 446 14.97 7.55 1.49
CA TRP A 446 15.23 8.69 2.38
C TRP A 446 14.01 9.10 3.20
N ALA A 447 12.79 9.03 2.64
CA ALA A 447 11.57 9.27 3.40
C ALA A 447 11.40 8.23 4.52
N ALA A 448 11.65 6.95 4.23
CA ALA A 448 11.66 5.89 5.24
C ALA A 448 12.77 6.12 6.29
N TRP A 449 14.01 6.36 5.86
CA TRP A 449 15.15 6.63 6.74
C TRP A 449 14.91 7.83 7.65
N ASP A 450 14.40 8.93 7.10
CA ASP A 450 14.15 10.17 7.85
C ASP A 450 12.97 10.00 8.81
N CYS A 451 11.95 9.20 8.46
CA CYS A 451 10.88 8.83 9.39
C CYS A 451 11.45 8.08 10.61
N ILE A 452 12.26 7.05 10.37
CA ILE A 452 12.87 6.21 11.41
C ILE A 452 13.79 7.06 12.29
N THR A 453 14.74 7.76 11.68
CA THR A 453 15.81 8.43 12.42
C THR A 453 15.34 9.73 13.06
N ARG A 454 14.58 10.56 12.34
CA ARG A 454 14.27 11.93 12.80
C ARG A 454 12.95 12.03 13.56
N ARG A 455 12.06 11.03 13.44
CA ARG A 455 10.73 11.10 14.06
C ARG A 455 10.43 9.97 15.04
N MET A 456 11.11 8.83 14.97
CA MET A 456 10.92 7.73 15.93
C MET A 456 11.96 7.73 17.07
N ILE A 457 13.14 8.31 16.86
CA ILE A 457 14.21 8.38 17.86
C ILE A 457 14.15 9.74 18.58
N PRO A 458 13.72 9.81 19.85
CA PRO A 458 13.80 11.04 20.61
C PRO A 458 15.26 11.40 20.95
N HIS A 459 15.54 12.68 21.19
CA HIS A 459 16.90 13.17 21.48
C HIS A 459 17.54 12.46 22.69
N SER A 460 16.74 12.03 23.66
CA SER A 460 17.20 11.27 24.84
C SER A 460 17.78 9.89 24.51
N MET A 461 17.52 9.35 23.32
CA MET A 461 17.98 8.03 22.88
C MET A 461 19.22 8.06 21.99
N LEU A 462 19.69 9.23 21.55
CA LEU A 462 20.80 9.34 20.59
C LEU A 462 22.08 8.64 21.09
N MET A 463 22.38 8.77 22.38
CA MET A 463 23.56 8.15 23.01
C MET A 463 23.27 6.77 23.63
N GLN A 464 22.09 6.20 23.42
CA GLN A 464 21.74 4.89 23.97
C GLN A 464 22.08 3.76 22.99
N LYS A 465 22.39 2.58 23.55
CA LYS A 465 22.51 1.31 22.84
C LYS A 465 21.30 0.42 23.20
N PRO A 466 20.22 0.40 22.39
CA PRO A 466 19.09 -0.50 22.63
C PRO A 466 19.44 -1.99 22.63
N ILE A 467 20.53 -2.35 21.92
CA ILE A 467 21.12 -3.69 21.87
C ILE A 467 22.62 -3.52 22.13
N ASP A 468 23.18 -4.26 23.09
CA ASP A 468 24.58 -4.09 23.52
C ASP A 468 25.59 -4.43 22.41
N LEU A 469 25.24 -5.35 21.50
CA LEU A 469 26.02 -5.77 20.33
C LEU A 469 25.98 -4.75 19.17
N ARG A 470 25.47 -3.54 19.40
CA ARG A 470 25.30 -2.50 18.38
C ARG A 470 25.81 -1.16 18.86
N HIS A 471 26.08 -0.25 17.92
CA HIS A 471 26.43 1.13 18.24
C HIS A 471 25.24 1.91 18.83
N ILE A 472 25.54 3.09 19.38
CA ILE A 472 24.52 4.04 19.80
C ILE A 472 23.65 4.49 18.62
N CYS A 473 22.43 4.94 18.87
CA CYS A 473 21.52 5.41 17.81
C CYS A 473 22.15 6.49 16.91
N LEU A 474 22.89 7.45 17.48
CA LEU A 474 23.52 8.56 16.75
C LEU A 474 24.51 8.08 15.68
N PHE A 475 25.19 6.96 15.90
CA PHE A 475 26.17 6.41 14.97
C PHE A 475 25.59 6.22 13.57
N TYR A 476 24.39 5.67 13.49
CA TYR A 476 23.74 5.33 12.22
C TYR A 476 23.42 6.57 11.38
N PHE A 477 23.18 7.74 12.00
CA PHE A 477 22.96 8.99 11.28
C PHE A 477 24.21 9.42 10.50
N GLY A 478 25.41 9.17 11.05
CA GLY A 478 26.67 9.47 10.39
C GLY A 478 27.12 8.36 9.44
N HIS A 479 26.94 7.10 9.84
CA HIS A 479 27.37 5.92 9.10
C HIS A 479 26.83 5.88 7.66
N ILE A 480 25.53 6.08 7.49
CA ILE A 480 24.89 5.96 6.18
C ILE A 480 25.41 6.97 5.15
N PRO A 481 25.39 8.28 5.41
CA PRO A 481 25.96 9.23 4.45
C PRO A 481 27.47 9.04 4.29
N THR A 482 28.20 8.59 5.32
CA THR A 482 29.64 8.36 5.21
C THR A 482 29.96 7.20 4.28
N PHE A 483 29.25 6.07 4.37
CA PHE A 483 29.44 4.93 3.48
C PHE A 483 29.21 5.34 2.02
N LEU A 484 28.10 6.03 1.74
CA LEU A 484 27.80 6.57 0.41
C LEU A 484 28.92 7.51 -0.08
N ASP A 485 29.36 8.46 0.75
CA ASP A 485 30.38 9.43 0.37
C ASP A 485 31.73 8.79 0.05
N ILE A 486 32.17 7.80 0.83
CA ILE A 486 33.41 7.05 0.59
C ILE A 486 33.38 6.40 -0.80
N HIS A 487 32.28 5.73 -1.15
CA HIS A 487 32.15 5.07 -2.44
C HIS A 487 31.99 6.07 -3.60
N LEU A 488 31.28 7.18 -3.40
CA LEU A 488 31.22 8.26 -4.39
C LEU A 488 32.61 8.89 -4.61
N SER A 489 33.38 9.18 -3.56
CA SER A 489 34.73 9.75 -3.69
C SER A 489 35.68 8.83 -4.44
N ARG A 490 35.66 7.52 -4.15
CA ARG A 490 36.45 6.52 -4.87
C ARG A 490 36.02 6.43 -6.34
N LEU A 491 34.73 6.39 -6.61
CA LEU A 491 34.17 6.32 -7.97
C LEU A 491 34.53 7.55 -8.81
N LEU A 492 34.37 8.75 -8.22
CA LEU A 492 34.54 10.03 -8.88
C LEU A 492 36.01 10.49 -8.91
N GLN A 493 36.89 9.86 -8.12
CA GLN A 493 38.26 10.29 -7.87
C GLN A 493 38.33 11.73 -7.36
N GLU A 494 37.41 12.06 -6.47
CA GLU A 494 37.23 13.39 -5.88
C GLU A 494 37.47 13.32 -4.35
N PRO A 495 37.80 14.44 -3.69
CA PRO A 495 37.84 14.51 -2.23
C PRO A 495 36.52 14.06 -1.58
N HIS A 496 36.57 13.67 -0.31
CA HIS A 496 35.36 13.42 0.49
C HIS A 496 34.57 14.70 0.73
N THR A 497 33.29 14.53 1.00
CA THR A 497 32.43 15.63 1.43
C THR A 497 32.86 16.08 2.84
N GLU A 498 33.04 17.38 3.05
CA GLU A 498 33.39 17.89 4.38
C GLU A 498 32.24 17.67 5.39
N PRO A 499 32.53 17.36 6.68
CA PRO A 499 33.87 17.24 7.27
C PRO A 499 34.56 15.92 6.92
N ASP A 500 35.78 15.99 6.35
CA ASP A 500 36.54 14.79 5.94
C ASP A 500 36.81 13.83 7.11
N ALA A 501 36.83 14.35 8.35
CA ALA A 501 37.05 13.55 9.56
C ALA A 501 35.96 12.50 9.83
N PHE A 502 34.75 12.66 9.29
CA PHE A 502 33.63 11.74 9.55
C PHE A 502 33.87 10.33 9.04
N LYS A 503 34.67 10.16 7.97
CA LYS A 503 35.05 8.82 7.50
C LYS A 503 35.76 8.00 8.57
N PHE A 504 36.59 8.62 9.41
CA PHE A 504 37.33 7.88 10.44
C PHE A 504 36.43 7.41 11.59
N ILE A 505 35.31 8.09 11.83
CA ILE A 505 34.36 7.79 12.90
C ILE A 505 33.27 6.81 12.43
N PHE A 506 32.79 7.00 11.20
CA PHE A 506 31.55 6.42 10.71
C PHE A 506 31.73 5.45 9.53
N GLU A 507 32.95 5.17 9.04
CA GLU A 507 33.17 4.32 7.86
C GLU A 507 32.61 2.90 8.04
N ARG A 508 32.80 2.29 9.21
CA ARG A 508 32.46 0.89 9.41
C ARG A 508 31.77 0.64 10.75
N GLY A 509 30.62 -0.03 10.69
CA GLY A 509 29.86 -0.45 11.86
C GLY A 509 30.57 -1.52 12.70
N ILE A 510 29.96 -1.85 13.84
CA ILE A 510 30.45 -2.87 14.77
C ILE A 510 29.75 -4.20 14.56
N ASP A 511 30.51 -5.29 14.65
CA ASP A 511 30.00 -6.65 14.67
C ASP A 511 30.79 -7.50 15.67
N PRO A 512 30.41 -7.46 16.97
CA PRO A 512 31.04 -8.27 18.00
C PRO A 512 30.60 -9.72 17.91
N ASP A 513 31.49 -10.64 18.25
CA ASP A 513 31.15 -12.04 18.47
C ASP A 513 30.08 -12.14 19.58
N VAL A 514 29.07 -12.98 19.34
CA VAL A 514 27.91 -13.09 20.23
C VAL A 514 28.27 -13.80 21.54
N ASP A 515 29.31 -14.63 21.55
CA ASP A 515 29.79 -15.38 22.71
C ASP A 515 30.86 -14.61 23.50
N ASP A 516 31.74 -13.92 22.80
CA ASP A 516 32.76 -13.04 23.38
C ASP A 516 32.73 -11.66 22.71
N PRO A 517 31.92 -10.70 23.22
CA PRO A 517 31.82 -9.36 22.66
C PRO A 517 33.12 -8.54 22.70
N THR A 518 34.20 -9.06 23.31
CA THR A 518 35.53 -8.45 23.24
C THR A 518 36.25 -8.76 21.92
N VAL A 519 35.82 -9.82 21.23
CA VAL A 519 36.21 -10.14 19.86
C VAL A 519 35.24 -9.45 18.93
N CYS A 520 35.75 -8.63 18.02
CA CYS A 520 34.94 -7.88 17.07
C CYS A 520 35.68 -7.76 15.74
N HIS A 521 34.93 -7.81 14.64
CA HIS A 521 35.47 -7.48 13.34
C HIS A 521 36.06 -6.06 13.30
N PRO A 522 37.06 -5.78 12.44
CA PRO A 522 37.64 -4.44 12.32
C PRO A 522 36.54 -3.39 12.10
N HIS A 523 36.53 -2.35 12.92
CA HIS A 523 35.55 -1.27 12.88
C HIS A 523 36.21 0.10 13.11
N SER A 524 35.49 1.19 12.83
CA SER A 524 36.00 2.55 13.06
C SER A 524 36.29 2.81 14.54
N GLU A 525 37.36 3.55 14.84
CA GLU A 525 37.57 4.07 16.21
C GLU A 525 36.50 5.12 16.51
N VAL A 526 35.61 4.82 17.47
CA VAL A 526 34.51 5.71 17.84
C VAL A 526 34.81 6.49 19.13
N PRO A 527 34.29 7.73 19.25
CA PRO A 527 34.40 8.51 20.47
C PRO A 527 33.87 7.75 21.70
N GLN A 528 34.61 7.83 22.81
CA GLN A 528 34.28 7.12 24.06
C GLN A 528 33.43 7.96 25.02
N LYS A 529 33.45 9.29 24.87
CA LYS A 529 32.64 10.21 25.67
C LYS A 529 31.60 10.89 24.82
N ASP A 530 30.44 11.15 25.41
CA ASP A 530 29.29 11.76 24.73
C ASP A 530 29.65 13.12 24.11
N GLU A 531 30.46 13.94 24.79
CA GLU A 531 30.88 15.25 24.30
C GLU A 531 31.82 15.22 23.09
N ASP A 532 32.46 14.08 22.84
CA ASP A 532 33.41 13.91 21.73
C ASP A 532 32.71 13.46 20.44
N TRP A 533 31.41 13.11 20.49
CA TRP A 533 30.63 12.75 19.31
C TRP A 533 30.30 13.99 18.45
N PRO A 534 30.34 13.87 17.11
CA PRO A 534 29.82 14.91 16.24
C PRO A 534 28.36 15.24 16.56
N SER A 535 28.02 16.53 16.56
CA SER A 535 26.65 16.95 16.86
C SER A 535 25.67 16.48 15.78
N LEU A 536 24.43 16.15 16.19
CA LEU A 536 23.39 15.74 15.24
C LEU A 536 23.20 16.76 14.11
N VAL A 537 23.24 18.06 14.42
CA VAL A 537 23.14 19.13 13.41
C VAL A 537 24.26 19.03 12.36
N SER A 538 25.50 18.80 12.80
CA SER A 538 26.65 18.65 11.89
C SER A 538 26.51 17.41 11.00
N ILE A 539 26.06 16.29 11.58
CA ILE A 539 25.80 15.03 10.86
C ILE A 539 24.70 15.23 9.79
N LEU A 540 23.59 15.88 10.15
CA LEU A 540 22.49 16.13 9.20
C LEU A 540 22.90 17.07 8.06
N GLN A 541 23.73 18.08 8.34
CA GLN A 541 24.29 18.94 7.30
C GLN A 541 25.23 18.18 6.36
N PHE A 542 26.04 17.27 6.89
CA PHE A 542 26.87 16.37 6.09
C PHE A 542 26.00 15.46 5.21
N GLN A 543 24.99 14.81 5.80
CA GLN A 543 24.03 13.98 5.06
C GLN A 543 23.38 14.74 3.89
N ALA A 544 22.92 15.98 4.12
CA ALA A 544 22.32 16.80 3.07
C ALA A 544 23.30 17.07 1.90
N ARG A 545 24.58 17.36 2.20
CA ARG A 545 25.60 17.55 1.17
C ARG A 545 25.88 16.27 0.38
N VAL A 546 25.97 15.13 1.05
CA VAL A 546 26.18 13.83 0.38
C VAL A 546 25.00 13.46 -0.51
N ARG A 547 23.76 13.63 -0.03
CA ARG A 547 22.54 13.41 -0.84
C ARG A 547 22.52 14.32 -2.07
N ALA A 548 22.88 15.61 -1.92
CA ALA A 548 22.98 16.54 -3.04
C ALA A 548 24.08 16.12 -4.05
N ARG A 549 25.22 15.62 -3.56
CA ARG A 549 26.30 15.09 -4.39
C ARG A 549 25.85 13.87 -5.20
N LEU A 550 25.10 12.95 -4.59
CA LEU A 550 24.51 11.81 -5.30
C LEU A 550 23.56 12.28 -6.42
N LEU A 551 22.63 13.20 -6.12
CA LEU A 551 21.70 13.72 -7.13
C LEU A 551 22.42 14.42 -8.28
N LYS A 552 23.55 15.08 -8.01
CA LYS A 552 24.41 15.65 -9.05
C LYS A 552 24.95 14.58 -10.00
N VAL A 553 25.29 13.38 -9.51
CA VAL A 553 25.72 12.25 -10.38
C VAL A 553 24.62 11.89 -11.37
N TYR A 554 23.37 11.80 -10.93
CA TYR A 554 22.23 11.57 -11.82
C TYR A 554 22.03 12.71 -12.82
N GLN A 555 22.15 13.97 -12.39
CA GLN A 555 22.05 15.13 -13.29
C GLN A 555 23.14 15.13 -14.37
N GLU A 556 24.36 14.72 -14.04
CA GLU A 556 25.46 14.58 -15.00
C GLU A 556 25.22 13.44 -15.99
N ILE A 557 24.65 12.32 -15.53
CA ILE A 557 24.22 11.22 -16.42
C ILE A 557 23.15 11.71 -17.39
N ASP A 558 22.17 12.45 -16.89
CA ASP A 558 21.06 12.98 -17.68
C ASP A 558 21.49 14.02 -18.70
N ALA A 559 22.46 14.85 -18.35
CA ALA A 559 23.06 15.82 -19.25
C ALA A 559 24.00 15.19 -20.28
N GLY A 560 24.32 13.89 -20.14
CA GLY A 560 25.30 13.19 -20.97
C GLY A 560 26.75 13.60 -20.68
N SER A 561 27.01 14.39 -19.63
CA SER A 561 28.36 14.75 -19.21
C SER A 561 29.06 13.63 -18.43
N ARG A 562 28.29 12.65 -17.93
CA ARG A 562 28.78 11.41 -17.33
C ARG A 562 28.14 10.21 -18.02
N THR A 563 28.95 9.22 -18.38
CA THR A 563 28.44 7.93 -18.87
C THR A 563 28.01 7.05 -17.69
N LEU A 564 26.79 6.51 -17.73
CA LEU A 564 26.36 5.47 -16.81
C LEU A 564 27.01 4.14 -17.23
N THR A 565 28.02 3.71 -16.48
CA THR A 565 28.69 2.41 -16.68
C THR A 565 28.26 1.37 -15.64
N ARG A 566 28.55 0.09 -15.84
CA ARG A 566 28.30 -0.99 -14.85
C ARG A 566 28.89 -0.65 -13.50
N LYS A 567 30.13 -0.15 -13.45
CA LYS A 567 30.78 0.31 -12.21
C LYS A 567 30.02 1.43 -11.50
N VAL A 568 29.52 2.43 -12.24
CA VAL A 568 28.67 3.50 -11.68
C VAL A 568 27.37 2.89 -11.14
N GLY A 569 26.73 2.02 -11.93
CA GLY A 569 25.52 1.30 -11.55
C GLY A 569 25.69 0.47 -10.28
N ARG A 570 26.79 -0.27 -10.15
CA ARG A 570 27.14 -1.09 -8.99
C ARG A 570 27.29 -0.25 -7.73
N VAL A 571 28.00 0.88 -7.80
CA VAL A 571 28.16 1.79 -6.65
C VAL A 571 26.79 2.35 -6.22
N LEU A 572 25.96 2.77 -7.16
CA LEU A 572 24.60 3.27 -6.87
C LEU A 572 23.72 2.19 -6.25
N PHE A 573 23.75 0.97 -6.80
CA PHE A 573 23.02 -0.18 -6.27
C PHE A 573 23.47 -0.56 -4.85
N MET A 574 24.78 -0.76 -4.66
CA MET A 574 25.37 -1.23 -3.42
C MET A 574 25.12 -0.24 -2.27
N THR A 575 25.33 1.05 -2.52
CA THR A 575 25.10 2.09 -1.49
C THR A 575 23.62 2.26 -1.17
N PHE A 576 22.73 2.04 -2.14
CA PHE A 576 21.28 2.05 -1.93
C PHE A 576 20.82 0.88 -1.05
N GLU A 577 21.19 -0.35 -1.41
CA GLU A 577 20.81 -1.53 -0.62
C GLU A 577 21.44 -1.51 0.77
N HIS A 578 22.66 -1.00 0.91
CA HIS A 578 23.29 -0.80 2.23
C HIS A 578 22.44 0.11 3.15
N GLU A 579 21.99 1.27 2.67
CA GLU A 579 21.11 2.16 3.44
C GLU A 579 19.78 1.47 3.79
N ALA A 580 19.20 0.70 2.87
CA ALA A 580 17.97 -0.07 3.11
C ALA A 580 18.13 -1.17 4.17
N MET A 581 19.22 -1.94 4.13
CA MET A 581 19.53 -2.97 5.14
C MET A 581 19.76 -2.36 6.53
N HIS A 582 20.35 -1.17 6.59
CA HIS A 582 20.53 -0.46 7.85
C HIS A 582 19.23 0.13 8.41
N ALA A 583 18.26 0.48 7.57
CA ALA A 583 16.93 0.90 8.04
C ALA A 583 16.26 -0.22 8.85
N GLU A 584 16.31 -1.46 8.35
CA GLU A 584 15.82 -2.64 9.08
C GLU A 584 16.64 -2.90 10.34
N THR A 585 17.97 -2.77 10.27
CA THR A 585 18.86 -2.93 11.43
C THR A 585 18.53 -1.98 12.56
N LEU A 586 18.33 -0.71 12.24
CA LEU A 586 17.97 0.29 13.23
C LEU A 586 16.59 -0.01 13.83
N LEU A 587 15.64 -0.48 13.05
CA LEU A 587 14.29 -0.77 13.54
C LEU A 587 14.23 -1.94 14.52
N TYR A 588 14.96 -3.04 14.30
CA TYR A 588 15.00 -4.11 15.30
C TYR A 588 15.76 -3.71 16.57
N MET A 589 16.62 -2.68 16.53
CA MET A 589 17.16 -2.06 17.74
C MET A 589 16.08 -1.23 18.44
N LEU A 590 15.37 -0.37 17.70
CA LEU A 590 14.37 0.54 18.26
C LEU A 590 13.20 -0.19 18.90
N VAL A 591 12.78 -1.34 18.38
CA VAL A 591 11.68 -2.12 18.96
C VAL A 591 11.97 -2.59 20.39
N GLN A 592 13.25 -2.73 20.77
CA GLN A 592 13.65 -3.08 22.14
C GLN A 592 13.30 -1.98 23.18
N ARG A 593 13.09 -0.75 22.70
CA ARG A 593 12.74 0.42 23.51
C ARG A 593 11.34 0.97 23.19
N ALA A 594 10.53 0.26 22.40
CA ALA A 594 9.15 0.67 22.14
C ALA A 594 8.32 0.69 23.44
N GLY A 595 7.53 1.74 23.64
CA GLY A 595 6.77 1.97 24.87
C GLY A 595 7.59 2.51 26.06
N THR A 596 8.92 2.56 25.97
CA THR A 596 9.83 3.06 27.04
C THR A 596 10.84 4.10 26.55
N GLY A 597 10.90 4.37 25.25
CA GLY A 597 11.76 5.38 24.64
C GLY A 597 11.44 5.63 23.17
N THR A 598 11.44 4.58 22.33
CA THR A 598 11.13 4.68 20.90
C THR A 598 9.70 5.16 20.70
N LEU A 599 9.51 6.16 19.84
CA LEU A 599 8.19 6.63 19.43
C LEU A 599 7.63 5.75 18.29
N PRO A 600 6.31 5.53 18.25
CA PRO A 600 5.68 4.79 17.14
C PRO A 600 5.87 5.51 15.80
N PRO A 601 5.79 4.79 14.66
CA PRO A 601 5.93 5.39 13.34
C PRO A 601 4.86 6.47 13.12
N PRO A 602 5.24 7.76 13.03
CA PRO A 602 4.28 8.85 13.05
C PRO A 602 3.59 9.00 11.70
N GLY A 603 2.28 9.31 11.73
CA GLY A 603 1.45 9.44 10.54
C GLY A 603 0.98 8.10 9.95
N PHE A 604 1.32 6.96 10.55
CA PHE A 604 0.74 5.67 10.21
C PHE A 604 -0.31 5.29 11.25
N THR A 605 -1.54 4.99 10.82
CA THR A 605 -2.60 4.59 11.74
C THR A 605 -2.17 3.37 12.57
N PRO A 606 -2.21 3.46 13.92
CA PRO A 606 -1.93 2.32 14.78
C PRO A 606 -2.86 1.14 14.46
N PRO A 607 -2.39 -0.12 14.55
CA PRO A 607 -3.22 -1.26 14.17
C PRO A 607 -4.41 -1.42 15.13
N PRO A 608 -5.65 -1.62 14.62
CA PRO A 608 -6.81 -1.93 15.45
C PRO A 608 -6.73 -3.38 15.95
N TRP A 609 -5.84 -3.63 16.92
CA TRP A 609 -5.40 -4.96 17.33
C TRP A 609 -6.53 -5.96 17.61
N ALA A 610 -7.59 -5.52 18.28
CA ALA A 610 -8.73 -6.40 18.61
C ALA A 610 -9.48 -6.87 17.36
N SER A 611 -9.76 -5.96 16.42
CA SER A 611 -10.44 -6.28 15.17
C SER A 611 -9.55 -7.14 14.26
N LEU A 612 -8.24 -6.84 14.21
CA LEU A 612 -7.27 -7.64 13.46
C LEU A 612 -7.15 -9.05 14.01
N ALA A 613 -7.04 -9.22 15.33
CA ALA A 613 -6.98 -10.54 15.96
C ALA A 613 -8.22 -11.38 15.66
N GLU A 614 -9.43 -10.79 15.72
CA GLU A 614 -10.66 -11.49 15.35
C GLU A 614 -10.65 -11.94 13.88
N SER A 615 -10.20 -11.07 12.96
CA SER A 615 -10.04 -11.44 11.54
C SER A 615 -9.02 -12.55 11.34
N TRP A 616 -7.91 -12.54 12.08
CA TRP A 616 -6.89 -13.58 12.02
C TRP A 616 -7.37 -14.93 12.58
N ASP A 617 -8.10 -14.91 13.69
CA ASP A 617 -8.62 -16.12 14.34
C ASP A 617 -9.76 -16.78 13.53
N SER A 618 -10.40 -16.01 12.65
CA SER A 618 -11.45 -16.49 11.74
C SER A 618 -10.93 -16.83 10.34
N ALA A 619 -9.65 -16.58 10.05
CA ALA A 619 -9.07 -16.86 8.74
C ALA A 619 -9.06 -18.38 8.46
N PRO A 620 -9.29 -18.81 7.21
CA PRO A 620 -9.22 -20.21 6.84
C PRO A 620 -7.85 -20.85 7.15
N GLU A 621 -7.89 -22.06 7.69
CA GLU A 621 -6.69 -22.88 7.87
C GLU A 621 -6.43 -23.75 6.61
N PRO A 622 -5.16 -24.05 6.30
CA PRO A 622 -4.82 -25.02 5.26
C PRO A 622 -5.47 -26.39 5.52
N ALA A 623 -5.95 -27.06 4.47
CA ALA A 623 -6.58 -28.38 4.59
C ALA A 623 -5.61 -29.45 5.13
N GLU A 624 -4.33 -29.34 4.78
CA GLU A 624 -3.23 -30.08 5.37
C GLU A 624 -2.25 -29.10 5.99
N SER A 625 -1.51 -29.49 7.04
CA SER A 625 -0.50 -28.61 7.67
C SER A 625 0.78 -28.44 6.85
N ALA A 626 1.01 -29.29 5.85
CA ALA A 626 2.25 -29.34 5.07
C ALA A 626 2.00 -29.81 3.63
N VAL A 627 2.98 -29.55 2.76
CA VAL A 627 2.98 -29.94 1.34
C VAL A 627 4.27 -30.68 0.99
N THR A 628 4.16 -31.65 0.09
CA THR A 628 5.32 -32.39 -0.44
C THR A 628 5.79 -31.75 -1.73
N ILE A 629 7.09 -31.54 -1.86
CA ILE A 629 7.71 -30.90 -3.02
C ILE A 629 8.97 -31.67 -3.42
N GLY A 630 9.26 -31.69 -4.71
CA GLY A 630 10.45 -32.33 -5.26
C GLY A 630 10.19 -33.80 -5.66
N PRO A 631 11.24 -34.52 -6.07
CA PRO A 631 12.60 -34.01 -6.28
C PRO A 631 12.65 -33.02 -7.45
N THR A 632 13.58 -32.08 -7.42
CA THR A 632 13.76 -31.06 -8.48
C THR A 632 15.21 -30.57 -8.54
N THR A 633 15.55 -29.82 -9.58
CA THR A 633 16.79 -29.03 -9.64
C THR A 633 16.40 -27.57 -9.75
N ILE A 634 17.10 -26.71 -9.01
CA ILE A 634 16.92 -25.26 -9.08
C ILE A 634 18.26 -24.56 -9.33
N THR A 635 18.14 -23.34 -9.83
CA THR A 635 19.24 -22.39 -9.86
C THR A 635 19.26 -21.57 -8.57
N LEU A 636 20.44 -21.45 -7.95
CA LEU A 636 20.73 -20.43 -6.94
C LEU A 636 21.71 -19.38 -7.48
N GLY A 637 21.60 -18.14 -7.00
CA GLY A 637 22.47 -17.04 -7.41
C GLY A 637 22.20 -16.51 -8.82
N HIS A 638 23.01 -15.54 -9.24
CA HIS A 638 23.07 -15.01 -10.60
C HIS A 638 24.52 -14.64 -10.96
N ASP A 639 24.78 -14.31 -12.23
CA ASP A 639 26.13 -13.97 -12.71
C ASP A 639 26.31 -12.44 -12.75
N ASP A 640 27.05 -11.90 -11.76
CA ASP A 640 27.33 -10.47 -11.61
C ASP A 640 28.70 -10.24 -10.95
N THR A 641 29.79 -10.67 -11.62
CA THR A 641 31.15 -10.44 -11.10
C THR A 641 31.60 -9.00 -11.35
N GLU A 642 32.22 -8.38 -10.35
CA GLU A 642 32.82 -7.05 -10.49
C GLU A 642 33.96 -7.02 -11.53
N ALA A 643 34.59 -8.16 -11.81
CA ALA A 643 35.68 -8.26 -12.79
C ALA A 643 35.24 -7.91 -14.22
N GLU A 644 33.94 -8.02 -14.52
CA GLU A 644 33.37 -7.71 -15.84
C GLU A 644 32.96 -6.24 -16.00
N ASP A 645 32.91 -5.46 -14.93
CA ASP A 645 32.38 -4.08 -14.95
C ASP A 645 33.13 -3.16 -15.93
N GLU A 646 34.44 -3.36 -16.10
CA GLU A 646 35.24 -2.61 -17.06
C GLU A 646 35.10 -3.14 -18.49
N ALA A 647 35.04 -4.46 -18.67
CA ALA A 647 34.96 -5.08 -19.99
C ALA A 647 33.57 -4.92 -20.63
N LEU A 648 32.52 -4.91 -19.81
CA LEU A 648 31.12 -4.76 -20.20
C LEU A 648 30.54 -3.41 -19.74
N ALA A 649 31.39 -2.38 -19.65
CA ALA A 649 31.06 -1.12 -19.01
C ALA A 649 29.74 -0.47 -19.46
N THR A 650 29.36 -0.57 -20.74
CA THR A 650 28.12 0.06 -21.25
C THR A 650 26.89 -0.83 -21.18
N ASP A 651 27.02 -2.09 -20.79
CA ASP A 651 25.90 -3.03 -20.67
C ASP A 651 25.20 -2.86 -19.31
N VAL A 652 24.44 -1.77 -19.17
CA VAL A 652 23.78 -1.42 -17.90
C VAL A 652 22.26 -1.59 -17.96
N ALA A 653 21.66 -1.35 -19.12
CA ALA A 653 20.21 -1.17 -19.22
C ALA A 653 19.41 -2.38 -18.72
N GLY A 654 19.84 -3.61 -19.01
CA GLY A 654 19.19 -4.83 -18.54
C GLY A 654 19.94 -5.56 -17.43
N HIS A 655 21.02 -4.99 -16.93
CA HIS A 655 21.92 -5.66 -15.99
C HIS A 655 21.35 -5.63 -14.56
N GLU A 656 21.35 -6.78 -13.90
CA GLU A 656 20.98 -6.91 -12.50
C GLU A 656 22.23 -6.91 -11.64
N PHE A 657 22.18 -6.21 -10.51
CA PHE A 657 23.31 -6.18 -9.59
C PHE A 657 23.00 -7.04 -8.36
N GLY A 658 24.05 -7.62 -7.79
CA GLY A 658 24.01 -8.38 -6.55
C GLY A 658 25.22 -8.16 -5.67
N TRP A 659 25.11 -8.68 -4.45
CA TRP A 659 26.25 -8.78 -3.55
C TRP A 659 27.16 -9.95 -3.96
N ASP A 660 28.41 -9.91 -3.53
CA ASP A 660 29.41 -10.94 -3.85
C ASP A 660 28.99 -12.36 -3.44
N ASN A 661 28.21 -12.52 -2.38
CA ASN A 661 27.67 -13.82 -1.95
C ASN A 661 26.52 -14.37 -2.81
N GLU A 662 26.11 -13.65 -3.85
CA GLU A 662 25.01 -14.02 -4.74
C GLU A 662 25.49 -14.56 -6.10
N HIS A 663 26.80 -14.48 -6.37
CA HIS A 663 27.43 -14.97 -7.60
C HIS A 663 28.50 -16.04 -7.31
N PRO A 664 28.76 -16.98 -8.23
CA PRO A 664 28.07 -17.16 -9.51
C PRO A 664 26.74 -17.90 -9.36
N LYS A 665 26.02 -17.97 -10.50
CA LYS A 665 24.89 -18.87 -10.67
C LYS A 665 25.33 -20.33 -10.50
N ARG A 666 24.55 -21.13 -9.76
CA ARG A 666 24.83 -22.55 -9.51
C ARG A 666 23.57 -23.40 -9.54
N GLU A 667 23.68 -24.60 -10.09
CA GLU A 667 22.59 -25.59 -10.09
C GLU A 667 22.67 -26.47 -8.83
N VAL A 668 21.54 -26.63 -8.14
CA VAL A 668 21.44 -27.42 -6.91
C VAL A 668 20.30 -28.42 -7.05
N HIS A 669 20.60 -29.69 -6.81
CA HIS A 669 19.58 -30.74 -6.72
C HIS A 669 18.93 -30.73 -5.34
N VAL A 670 17.59 -30.82 -5.33
CA VAL A 670 16.76 -30.89 -4.13
C VAL A 670 15.98 -32.19 -4.18
N ASN A 671 16.16 -33.03 -3.16
CA ASN A 671 15.41 -34.28 -3.00
C ASN A 671 13.92 -33.99 -2.76
N GLU A 672 13.09 -35.03 -2.72
CA GLU A 672 11.73 -34.89 -2.23
C GLU A 672 11.73 -34.58 -0.72
N PHE A 673 10.88 -33.65 -0.30
CA PHE A 673 10.73 -33.25 1.10
C PHE A 673 9.29 -32.80 1.38
N ARG A 674 8.87 -32.84 2.65
CA ARG A 674 7.57 -32.35 3.11
C ARG A 674 7.78 -31.13 4.01
N ILE A 675 7.21 -29.98 3.66
CA ILE A 675 7.39 -28.69 4.38
C ILE A 675 6.07 -28.14 4.89
N GLU A 676 6.07 -27.59 6.11
CA GLU A 676 4.89 -26.94 6.70
C GLU A 676 4.49 -25.68 5.95
N TRP A 677 3.18 -25.49 5.79
CA TRP A 677 2.63 -24.35 5.08
C TRP A 677 2.88 -23.02 5.76
N ARG A 678 3.11 -22.96 7.07
CA ARG A 678 3.24 -21.70 7.82
C ARG A 678 4.49 -21.75 8.70
N PRO A 679 5.20 -20.62 8.92
CA PRO A 679 6.28 -20.59 9.89
C PRO A 679 5.75 -20.88 11.30
N VAL A 680 6.65 -21.30 12.19
CA VAL A 680 6.31 -21.54 13.60
C VAL A 680 5.73 -20.26 14.20
N THR A 681 4.60 -20.36 14.89
CA THR A 681 3.91 -19.20 15.47
C THR A 681 4.35 -18.91 16.90
N ASN A 682 4.12 -17.68 17.37
CA ASN A 682 4.30 -17.32 18.77
C ASN A 682 3.53 -18.26 19.70
N GLY A 683 2.28 -18.61 19.37
CA GLY A 683 1.43 -19.46 20.19
C GLY A 683 1.95 -20.90 20.29
N GLN A 684 2.49 -21.44 19.20
CA GLN A 684 3.16 -22.75 19.18
C GLN A 684 4.41 -22.73 20.07
N PHE A 685 5.29 -21.75 19.86
CA PHE A 685 6.54 -21.63 20.62
C PHE A 685 6.31 -21.29 22.09
N PHE A 686 5.28 -20.51 22.42
CA PHE A 686 4.91 -20.16 23.80
C PHE A 686 4.46 -21.39 24.60
N LYS A 687 3.68 -22.29 24.00
CA LYS A 687 3.31 -23.57 24.64
C LYS A 687 4.56 -24.39 24.99
N TYR A 688 5.51 -24.47 24.06
CA TYR A 688 6.79 -25.15 24.27
C TYR A 688 7.63 -24.50 25.39
N TYR A 689 7.75 -23.16 25.38
CA TYR A 689 8.49 -22.41 26.39
C TYR A 689 7.94 -22.65 27.81
N VAL A 690 6.61 -22.67 27.97
CA VAL A 690 5.97 -22.82 29.29
C VAL A 690 5.96 -24.27 29.80
N GLN A 691 5.81 -25.27 28.93
CA GLN A 691 5.53 -26.64 29.37
C GLN A 691 6.75 -27.44 29.89
N GLU A 692 7.99 -26.99 29.65
CA GLU A 692 9.20 -27.74 30.04
C GLU A 692 10.42 -26.86 30.42
N ASP A 693 10.20 -25.60 30.85
CA ASP A 693 11.27 -24.58 30.90
C ASP A 693 11.96 -24.36 29.53
N GLY A 694 11.36 -24.90 28.46
CA GLY A 694 11.73 -24.87 27.03
C GLY A 694 13.15 -25.28 26.64
N GLY A 695 14.05 -25.48 27.60
CA GLY A 695 15.50 -25.58 27.37
C GLY A 695 16.07 -24.41 26.53
N VAL A 696 15.36 -23.29 26.44
CA VAL A 696 15.65 -22.11 25.61
C VAL A 696 15.41 -20.83 26.40
N ALA A 697 16.19 -19.80 26.11
CA ALA A 697 15.96 -18.48 26.67
C ALA A 697 14.69 -17.85 26.09
N MET A 698 14.07 -16.95 26.86
CA MET A 698 12.96 -16.13 26.37
C MET A 698 13.40 -15.36 25.10
N PRO A 699 12.63 -15.41 24.00
CA PRO A 699 12.91 -14.64 22.80
C PRO A 699 13.02 -13.14 23.07
N ALA A 700 13.99 -12.45 22.44
CA ALA A 700 14.15 -11.00 22.59
C ALA A 700 12.98 -10.20 21.98
N SER A 701 12.16 -10.84 21.15
CA SER A 701 10.91 -10.30 20.62
C SER A 701 9.78 -10.28 21.65
N TRP A 702 9.95 -10.91 22.81
CA TRP A 702 8.96 -10.92 23.89
C TRP A 702 9.35 -9.98 25.04
N VAL A 703 8.36 -9.64 25.85
CA VAL A 703 8.51 -8.83 27.06
C VAL A 703 7.40 -9.15 28.05
N GLU A 704 7.73 -9.20 29.34
CA GLU A 704 6.73 -9.31 30.40
C GLU A 704 6.19 -7.93 30.76
N VAL A 705 4.86 -7.79 30.78
CA VAL A 705 4.16 -6.58 31.23
C VAL A 705 3.09 -7.04 32.21
N ASP A 706 3.14 -6.53 33.44
CA ASP A 706 2.19 -6.83 34.52
C ASP A 706 1.98 -8.35 34.77
N GLY A 707 3.04 -9.16 34.61
CA GLY A 707 2.99 -10.62 34.79
C GLY A 707 2.46 -11.40 33.58
N GLU A 708 2.12 -10.73 32.48
CA GLU A 708 1.67 -11.34 31.24
C GLU A 708 2.70 -11.21 30.12
N MET A 709 2.82 -12.25 29.30
CA MET A 709 3.77 -12.27 28.19
C MET A 709 3.21 -11.55 26.97
N HIS A 710 4.01 -10.63 26.43
CA HIS A 710 3.68 -9.77 25.31
C HIS A 710 4.73 -9.91 24.21
N VAL A 711 4.33 -9.63 22.97
CA VAL A 711 5.22 -9.51 21.81
C VAL A 711 5.52 -8.03 21.60
N ARG A 712 6.79 -7.68 21.44
CA ARG A 712 7.23 -6.30 21.19
C ARG A 712 6.83 -5.87 19.78
N THR A 713 6.24 -4.69 19.67
CA THR A 713 5.99 -4.02 18.39
C THR A 713 6.42 -2.56 18.48
N LEU A 714 6.54 -1.88 17.33
CA LEU A 714 6.87 -0.44 17.30
C LEU A 714 5.72 0.44 17.85
N TYR A 715 4.52 -0.11 18.03
CA TYR A 715 3.39 0.55 18.71
C TYR A 715 3.32 0.20 20.21
N GLY A 716 4.31 -0.51 20.74
CA GLY A 716 4.37 -0.99 22.12
C GLY A 716 4.13 -2.51 22.25
N PRO A 717 4.22 -3.06 23.47
CA PRO A 717 3.97 -4.47 23.72
C PRO A 717 2.51 -4.86 23.42
N VAL A 718 2.32 -5.97 22.71
CA VAL A 718 1.01 -6.52 22.34
C VAL A 718 0.81 -7.86 23.05
N PRO A 719 -0.33 -8.09 23.73
CA PRO A 719 -0.57 -9.35 24.45
C PRO A 719 -0.41 -10.58 23.56
N MET A 720 0.14 -11.67 24.12
CA MET A 720 0.33 -12.94 23.39
C MET A 720 -0.95 -13.41 22.69
N LYS A 721 -2.13 -13.26 23.32
CA LYS A 721 -3.43 -13.63 22.72
C LYS A 721 -3.73 -12.93 21.38
N ILE A 722 -3.19 -11.74 21.13
CA ILE A 722 -3.36 -11.01 19.87
C ILE A 722 -2.30 -11.47 18.86
N ALA A 723 -1.07 -11.68 19.31
CA ALA A 723 0.07 -11.99 18.45
C ALA A 723 0.33 -13.51 18.26
N HIS A 724 -0.52 -14.38 18.81
CA HIS A 724 -0.25 -15.81 18.89
C HIS A 724 -0.15 -16.51 17.53
N ASN A 725 -0.84 -15.99 16.50
CA ASN A 725 -0.79 -16.51 15.13
C ASN A 725 0.34 -15.90 14.28
N TRP A 726 1.09 -14.93 14.81
CA TRP A 726 2.23 -14.36 14.09
C TRP A 726 3.43 -15.31 14.14
N PRO A 727 4.31 -15.28 13.14
CA PRO A 727 5.58 -16.00 13.20
C PRO A 727 6.40 -15.63 14.44
N ILE A 728 6.98 -16.62 15.12
CA ILE A 728 7.90 -16.38 16.24
C ILE A 728 9.20 -15.78 15.72
N LEU A 729 9.68 -14.70 16.34
CA LEU A 729 11.00 -14.12 16.07
C LEU A 729 11.97 -14.58 17.15
N THR A 730 12.97 -15.40 16.78
CA THR A 730 13.94 -15.97 17.73
C THR A 730 15.22 -16.40 17.02
N SER A 731 16.25 -16.76 17.80
CA SER A 731 17.53 -17.21 17.26
C SER A 731 17.43 -18.59 16.60
N TYR A 732 18.34 -18.87 15.65
CA TYR A 732 18.44 -20.18 15.00
C TYR A 732 18.51 -21.32 16.02
N ARG A 733 19.33 -21.19 17.07
CA ARG A 733 19.50 -22.26 18.08
C ARG A 733 18.22 -22.54 18.87
N SER A 734 17.47 -21.51 19.24
CA SER A 734 16.21 -21.68 19.97
C SER A 734 15.14 -22.31 19.08
N LEU A 735 15.03 -21.85 17.84
CA LEU A 735 14.06 -22.39 16.88
C LEU A 735 14.42 -23.83 16.49
N SER A 736 15.69 -24.12 16.19
CA SER A 736 16.16 -25.45 15.81
C SER A 736 15.86 -26.50 16.89
N LYS A 737 16.02 -26.16 18.17
CA LYS A 737 15.61 -27.03 19.29
C LYS A 737 14.11 -27.34 19.27
N TYR A 738 13.27 -26.33 19.12
CA TYR A 738 11.82 -26.50 19.02
C TYR A 738 11.46 -27.43 17.84
N VAL A 739 12.04 -27.16 16.66
CA VAL A 739 11.76 -27.92 15.44
C VAL A 739 12.18 -29.39 15.58
N GLN A 740 13.31 -29.68 16.24
CA GLN A 740 13.74 -31.04 16.55
C GLN A 740 12.77 -31.77 17.48
N VAL A 741 12.22 -31.08 18.49
CA VAL A 741 11.19 -31.64 19.39
C VAL A 741 9.91 -31.99 18.63
N GLN A 742 9.56 -31.23 17.59
CA GLN A 742 8.45 -31.55 16.68
C GLN A 742 8.77 -32.68 15.69
N GLY A 743 9.99 -33.24 15.72
CA GLY A 743 10.40 -34.36 14.85
C GLY A 743 10.82 -33.95 13.44
N GLY A 744 11.07 -32.67 13.19
CA GLY A 744 11.55 -32.17 11.90
C GLY A 744 12.89 -31.46 11.98
N ARG A 745 13.24 -30.73 10.91
CA ARG A 745 14.42 -29.86 10.81
C ARG A 745 14.06 -28.53 10.15
N LEU A 746 14.97 -27.56 10.21
CA LEU A 746 14.87 -26.36 9.38
C LEU A 746 15.23 -26.70 7.92
N PRO A 747 14.62 -26.03 6.93
CA PRO A 747 14.92 -26.29 5.51
C PRO A 747 16.33 -25.82 5.15
N SER A 748 16.96 -26.45 4.17
CA SER A 748 18.13 -25.89 3.52
C SER A 748 17.77 -24.65 2.68
N GLU A 749 18.78 -23.84 2.31
CA GLU A 749 18.61 -22.71 1.38
C GLU A 749 17.86 -23.14 0.11
N ALA A 750 18.23 -24.27 -0.47
CA ALA A 750 17.63 -24.75 -1.72
C ALA A 750 16.16 -25.19 -1.53
N GLU A 751 15.83 -25.93 -0.47
CA GLU A 751 14.45 -26.36 -0.19
C GLU A 751 13.52 -25.17 0.04
N LEU A 752 13.97 -24.17 0.80
CA LEU A 752 13.16 -22.99 1.07
C LEU A 752 12.98 -22.12 -0.19
N ARG A 753 13.99 -22.04 -1.07
CA ARG A 753 13.84 -21.40 -2.39
C ARG A 753 12.80 -22.08 -3.25
N VAL A 754 12.81 -23.41 -3.33
CA VAL A 754 11.78 -24.16 -4.07
C VAL A 754 10.38 -23.82 -3.54
N PHE A 755 10.22 -23.74 -2.22
CA PHE A 755 8.93 -23.39 -1.60
C PHE A 755 8.50 -21.96 -1.99
N PHE A 756 9.38 -20.97 -1.85
CA PHE A 756 9.05 -19.59 -2.19
C PHE A 756 8.74 -19.40 -3.69
N GLU A 757 9.47 -20.05 -4.59
CA GLU A 757 9.18 -19.95 -6.03
C GLU A 757 7.80 -20.50 -6.42
N LYS A 758 7.29 -21.49 -5.69
CA LYS A 758 5.98 -22.09 -5.95
C LYS A 758 4.85 -21.31 -5.28
N PHE A 759 5.05 -20.88 -4.03
CA PHE A 759 3.95 -20.49 -3.14
C PHE A 759 4.06 -19.08 -2.56
N HIS A 760 5.14 -18.34 -2.77
CA HIS A 760 5.21 -16.96 -2.28
C HIS A 760 4.43 -16.01 -3.22
N SER A 761 3.61 -15.12 -2.66
CA SER A 761 2.80 -14.18 -3.45
C SER A 761 3.52 -12.88 -3.85
N GLY A 762 4.63 -12.55 -3.19
CA GLY A 762 5.39 -11.32 -3.44
C GLY A 762 4.66 -10.06 -2.99
N TYR A 763 5.30 -8.90 -3.11
CA TYR A 763 4.74 -7.60 -2.71
C TYR A 763 3.48 -7.25 -3.51
N GLU A 764 3.46 -7.55 -4.81
CA GLU A 764 2.26 -7.40 -5.66
C GLU A 764 1.10 -8.26 -5.15
N GLY A 765 1.38 -9.49 -4.73
CA GLY A 765 0.40 -10.40 -4.15
C GLY A 765 0.15 -10.19 -2.65
N GLY A 766 0.43 -8.99 -2.13
CA GLY A 766 0.09 -8.61 -0.75
C GLY A 766 1.05 -9.07 0.33
N ALA A 767 2.24 -9.59 0.00
CA ALA A 767 3.22 -9.98 1.01
C ALA A 767 3.55 -8.81 1.95
N ASN A 768 3.72 -9.14 3.22
CA ASN A 768 4.01 -8.17 4.28
C ASN A 768 5.48 -7.76 4.26
N VAL A 769 5.85 -6.93 3.28
CA VAL A 769 7.17 -6.31 3.12
C VAL A 769 6.99 -4.83 2.77
N GLY A 770 8.07 -4.05 2.71
CA GLY A 770 8.02 -2.65 2.28
C GLY A 770 7.13 -1.75 3.13
N PHE A 771 7.07 -1.99 4.44
CA PHE A 771 6.29 -1.22 5.42
C PHE A 771 4.77 -1.24 5.17
N ARG A 772 4.25 -2.29 4.50
CA ARG A 772 2.81 -2.50 4.34
C ARG A 772 2.12 -2.56 5.71
N ASN A 773 2.75 -3.25 6.65
CA ASN A 773 2.50 -3.17 8.08
C ASN A 773 3.82 -2.89 8.82
N TRP A 774 3.72 -2.33 10.02
CA TRP A 774 4.87 -2.08 10.90
C TRP A 774 5.04 -3.16 11.99
N HIS A 775 4.53 -4.36 11.71
CA HIS A 775 4.57 -5.53 12.58
C HIS A 775 4.37 -6.82 11.76
N PRO A 776 4.74 -7.99 12.29
CA PRO A 776 4.38 -9.27 11.70
C PRO A 776 2.87 -9.46 11.64
N ILE A 777 2.41 -10.21 10.65
CA ILE A 777 1.02 -10.69 10.54
C ILE A 777 1.03 -12.22 10.43
N PRO A 778 -0.11 -12.93 10.61
CA PRO A 778 -0.15 -14.36 10.33
C PRO A 778 0.26 -14.69 8.89
N ALA A 779 0.91 -15.83 8.70
CA ALA A 779 1.23 -16.33 7.36
C ALA A 779 -0.03 -16.87 6.66
N THR A 780 -0.15 -16.61 5.36
CA THR A 780 -1.34 -16.96 4.55
C THR A 780 -1.07 -18.07 3.52
N THR A 781 0.16 -18.59 3.47
CA THR A 781 0.50 -19.74 2.62
C THR A 781 -0.31 -20.98 3.02
N GLY A 782 -0.72 -21.77 2.01
CA GLY A 782 -1.52 -23.00 2.17
C GLY A 782 -3.02 -22.86 1.94
N GLU A 783 -3.51 -21.66 1.63
CA GLU A 783 -4.93 -21.44 1.33
C GLU A 783 -5.35 -22.07 -0.01
N ALA A 784 -6.48 -22.77 -0.01
CA ALA A 784 -6.95 -23.51 -1.19
C ALA A 784 -7.33 -22.56 -2.36
N ARG A 785 -7.98 -21.43 -2.06
CA ARG A 785 -8.46 -20.46 -3.07
C ARG A 785 -7.31 -19.86 -3.88
N SER A 786 -6.13 -19.72 -3.29
CA SER A 786 -4.93 -19.17 -3.92
C SER A 786 -3.99 -20.25 -4.50
N GLY A 787 -4.41 -21.52 -4.50
CA GLY A 787 -3.56 -22.65 -4.90
C GLY A 787 -2.34 -22.84 -3.99
N GLY A 788 -2.48 -22.48 -2.70
CA GLY A 788 -1.43 -22.52 -1.69
C GLY A 788 -0.57 -21.25 -1.62
N LYS A 789 -0.76 -20.29 -2.54
CA LYS A 789 0.04 -19.06 -2.57
C LYS A 789 -0.30 -18.12 -1.42
N GLY A 790 0.70 -17.49 -0.82
CA GLY A 790 0.51 -16.51 0.24
C GLY A 790 1.82 -15.89 0.74
N GLY A 791 1.71 -15.10 1.80
CA GLY A 791 2.84 -14.47 2.49
C GLY A 791 3.30 -15.28 3.71
N ASN A 792 4.53 -15.02 4.14
CA ASN A 792 5.12 -15.67 5.33
C ASN A 792 4.91 -14.88 6.64
N GLY A 793 4.11 -13.82 6.62
CA GLY A 793 3.85 -12.97 7.77
C GLY A 793 4.81 -11.78 7.93
N GLY A 794 5.79 -11.63 7.02
CA GLY A 794 6.72 -10.50 7.01
C GLY A 794 7.92 -10.72 7.93
N VAL A 795 8.61 -11.83 7.71
CA VAL A 795 9.80 -12.24 8.45
C VAL A 795 10.83 -12.84 7.50
N TRP A 796 12.10 -12.75 7.87
CA TRP A 796 13.10 -13.65 7.31
C TRP A 796 12.89 -15.07 7.86
N GLU A 797 13.36 -16.08 7.14
CA GLU A 797 13.26 -17.48 7.57
C GLU A 797 14.63 -18.13 7.62
N TRP A 798 14.95 -18.71 8.78
CA TRP A 798 16.17 -19.48 9.02
C TRP A 798 16.24 -20.69 8.11
N THR A 799 17.43 -20.91 7.55
CA THR A 799 17.77 -22.16 6.87
C THR A 799 18.81 -22.93 7.69
N SER A 800 18.95 -24.23 7.44
CA SER A 800 20.03 -25.05 7.99
C SER A 800 21.36 -24.88 7.24
N THR A 801 21.41 -23.99 6.23
CA THR A 801 22.60 -23.77 5.40
C THR A 801 23.51 -22.76 6.09
N VAL A 802 24.72 -23.21 6.45
CA VAL A 802 25.79 -22.35 6.96
C VAL A 802 26.17 -21.32 5.90
N PHE A 803 26.33 -20.06 6.31
CA PHE A 803 26.83 -19.01 5.42
C PHE A 803 28.34 -19.16 5.25
N ASP A 804 28.76 -19.71 4.11
CA ASP A 804 30.15 -19.96 3.77
C ASP A 804 30.36 -19.79 2.26
N LYS A 805 31.62 -19.80 1.83
CA LYS A 805 32.02 -19.80 0.42
C LYS A 805 31.56 -21.08 -0.29
N TYR A 806 31.35 -20.96 -1.58
CA TYR A 806 31.02 -22.06 -2.49
C TYR A 806 31.92 -21.99 -3.72
N GLU A 807 31.87 -23.02 -4.56
CA GLU A 807 32.66 -23.08 -5.78
C GLU A 807 32.39 -21.87 -6.68
N GLY A 808 33.46 -21.18 -7.08
CA GLY A 808 33.38 -19.99 -7.93
C GLY A 808 33.16 -18.66 -7.20
N PHE A 809 32.98 -18.64 -5.87
CA PHE A 809 32.84 -17.38 -5.11
C PHE A 809 34.06 -16.47 -5.30
N GLU A 810 33.81 -15.21 -5.66
CA GLU A 810 34.81 -14.15 -5.72
C GLU A 810 34.38 -13.00 -4.80
N PRO A 811 35.22 -12.56 -3.84
CA PRO A 811 34.87 -11.48 -2.92
C PRO A 811 34.78 -10.14 -3.67
N SER A 812 33.94 -9.25 -3.17
CA SER A 812 33.82 -7.89 -3.72
C SER A 812 35.18 -7.17 -3.67
N VAL A 813 35.55 -6.48 -4.76
CA VAL A 813 36.73 -5.60 -4.79
C VAL A 813 36.38 -4.24 -4.17
N LEU A 814 35.14 -3.77 -4.38
CA LEU A 814 34.65 -2.52 -3.83
C LEU A 814 34.41 -2.59 -2.31
N TYR A 815 33.97 -3.74 -1.79
CA TYR A 815 33.69 -3.98 -0.38
C TYR A 815 34.11 -5.41 0.09
N PRO A 816 35.42 -5.71 0.18
CA PRO A 816 35.92 -7.08 0.38
C PRO A 816 35.46 -7.81 1.65
N GLY A 817 35.17 -7.08 2.72
CA GLY A 817 34.73 -7.64 4.01
C GLY A 817 33.21 -7.81 4.13
N PHE A 818 32.43 -7.54 3.07
CA PHE A 818 30.97 -7.61 3.16
C PHE A 818 30.48 -9.02 3.49
N SER A 819 30.94 -10.04 2.76
CA SER A 819 30.56 -11.43 3.00
C SER A 819 31.66 -12.26 3.65
N ALA A 820 32.90 -12.09 3.20
CA ALA A 820 34.02 -12.97 3.56
C ALA A 820 34.34 -12.99 5.06
N ASP A 821 34.07 -11.88 5.77
CA ASP A 821 34.30 -11.78 7.22
C ASP A 821 33.37 -12.71 8.02
N PHE A 822 32.27 -13.17 7.43
CA PHE A 822 31.25 -14.00 8.08
C PHE A 822 31.32 -15.48 7.71
N PHE A 823 32.35 -15.90 6.96
CA PHE A 823 32.61 -17.32 6.64
C PHE A 823 33.33 -18.02 7.79
N ASP A 824 32.70 -18.00 8.97
CA ASP A 824 33.24 -18.44 10.25
C ASP A 824 32.61 -19.74 10.76
N GLY A 825 31.61 -20.27 10.05
CA GLY A 825 30.84 -21.45 10.45
C GLY A 825 29.78 -21.20 11.53
N ALA A 826 29.64 -19.96 12.01
CA ALA A 826 28.70 -19.58 13.07
C ALA A 826 27.42 -18.91 12.54
N HIS A 827 27.45 -18.45 11.28
CA HIS A 827 26.35 -17.80 10.57
C HIS A 827 25.51 -18.77 9.75
N GLN A 828 24.21 -18.51 9.69
CA GLN A 828 23.25 -19.28 8.87
C GLN A 828 22.62 -18.36 7.84
N VAL A 829 22.36 -18.90 6.64
CA VAL A 829 21.62 -18.22 5.59
C VAL A 829 20.16 -18.05 6.02
N VAL A 830 19.60 -16.87 5.76
CA VAL A 830 18.18 -16.57 5.94
C VAL A 830 17.60 -16.00 4.66
N LEU A 831 16.37 -16.39 4.34
CA LEU A 831 15.71 -16.04 3.08
C LEU A 831 14.35 -15.37 3.33
N GLY A 832 13.83 -14.68 2.30
CA GLY A 832 12.55 -13.99 2.36
C GLY A 832 12.76 -12.48 2.54
N GLY A 833 12.10 -11.91 3.54
CA GLY A 833 12.13 -10.50 3.85
C GLY A 833 11.18 -10.19 4.98
N SER A 834 11.55 -9.27 5.86
CA SER A 834 10.67 -8.81 6.93
C SER A 834 9.70 -7.74 6.44
N TYR A 835 8.75 -7.38 7.30
CA TYR A 835 7.82 -6.27 7.03
C TYR A 835 8.51 -4.92 6.79
N ALA A 836 9.77 -4.73 7.19
CA ALA A 836 10.56 -3.53 6.87
C ALA A 836 11.55 -3.70 5.72
N THR A 837 11.77 -4.93 5.22
CA THR A 837 12.63 -5.14 4.05
C THR A 837 11.96 -4.53 2.83
N ILE A 838 12.69 -3.70 2.07
CA ILE A 838 12.13 -3.06 0.86
C ILE A 838 11.86 -4.10 -0.24
N PRO A 839 10.87 -3.88 -1.13
CA PRO A 839 10.50 -4.87 -2.16
C PRO A 839 11.67 -5.30 -3.06
N ARG A 840 12.58 -4.38 -3.39
CA ARG A 840 13.76 -4.66 -4.22
C ARG A 840 14.69 -5.73 -3.64
N ILE A 841 14.78 -5.82 -2.32
CA ILE A 841 15.58 -6.84 -1.62
C ILE A 841 14.74 -8.10 -1.40
N ALA A 842 13.51 -7.95 -0.89
CA ALA A 842 12.65 -9.07 -0.52
C ALA A 842 12.25 -9.98 -1.70
N GLU A 843 12.12 -9.43 -2.91
CA GLU A 843 11.72 -10.20 -4.10
C GLU A 843 12.89 -10.69 -4.96
N ARG A 844 14.11 -10.23 -4.68
CA ARG A 844 15.29 -10.61 -5.47
C ARG A 844 15.70 -12.03 -5.11
N LYS A 845 15.54 -12.94 -6.08
CA LYS A 845 15.71 -14.40 -5.88
C LYS A 845 17.09 -14.81 -5.42
N SER A 846 18.12 -14.04 -5.76
CA SER A 846 19.50 -14.36 -5.43
C SER A 846 19.92 -13.91 -4.02
N VAL A 847 19.16 -13.02 -3.36
CA VAL A 847 19.55 -12.38 -2.09
C VAL A 847 19.82 -13.40 -1.01
N ARG A 848 21.03 -13.43 -0.47
CA ARG A 848 21.37 -14.24 0.71
C ARG A 848 21.67 -13.30 1.86
N ASN A 849 20.76 -13.25 2.82
CA ASN A 849 21.01 -12.58 4.09
C ASN A 849 21.53 -13.63 5.09
N TRP A 850 22.19 -13.20 6.16
CA TRP A 850 22.79 -14.11 7.12
C TRP A 850 22.87 -13.48 8.51
N TYR A 851 22.80 -14.34 9.52
CA TYR A 851 22.95 -13.91 10.91
C TYR A 851 23.59 -15.02 11.75
N HIS A 852 24.30 -14.60 12.79
CA HIS A 852 24.91 -15.51 13.74
C HIS A 852 23.84 -16.40 14.41
N SER A 853 24.11 -17.69 14.58
CA SER A 853 23.12 -18.68 15.05
C SER A 853 22.51 -18.39 16.44
N LYS A 854 23.18 -17.58 17.25
CA LYS A 854 22.70 -17.13 18.58
C LYS A 854 22.00 -15.78 18.55
N TYR A 855 22.11 -15.02 17.47
CA TYR A 855 21.55 -13.67 17.39
C TYR A 855 20.01 -13.74 17.36
N GLY A 856 19.36 -13.20 18.39
CA GLY A 856 17.92 -13.34 18.61
C GLY A 856 17.10 -12.06 18.38
N TYR A 857 17.73 -10.99 17.90
CA TYR A 857 17.07 -9.67 17.77
C TYR A 857 16.52 -9.40 16.37
N ALA A 858 17.13 -9.97 15.34
CA ALA A 858 16.65 -9.83 13.96
C ALA A 858 15.27 -10.49 13.79
N TRP A 859 14.48 -9.99 12.84
CA TRP A 859 13.12 -10.45 12.61
C TRP A 859 13.09 -11.72 11.74
N ILE A 860 13.59 -12.81 12.33
CA ILE A 860 13.77 -14.10 11.67
C ILE A 860 12.96 -15.18 12.40
N SER A 861 12.21 -15.96 11.63
CA SER A 861 11.43 -17.13 12.04
C SER A 861 11.89 -18.37 11.26
N GLY A 862 11.05 -19.38 11.09
CA GLY A 862 11.34 -20.52 10.21
C GLY A 862 10.21 -21.54 10.19
N ARG A 863 10.26 -22.44 9.21
CA ARG A 863 9.30 -23.53 9.00
C ARG A 863 9.93 -24.88 9.33
N ILE A 864 9.07 -25.85 9.60
CA ILE A 864 9.48 -27.24 9.79
C ILE A 864 9.47 -27.95 8.43
N VAL A 865 10.53 -28.70 8.17
CA VAL A 865 10.61 -29.65 7.06
C VAL A 865 10.88 -31.07 7.58
N TYR A 866 10.36 -32.04 6.84
CA TYR A 866 10.47 -33.47 7.10
C TYR A 866 11.02 -34.16 5.85
N ASP A 867 11.97 -35.08 6.06
CA ASP A 867 12.48 -35.93 4.98
C ASP A 867 11.40 -36.95 4.57
N VAL A 868 11.31 -37.27 3.27
CA VAL A 868 10.30 -38.16 2.68
C VAL A 868 10.90 -39.51 2.30
#